data_AF-A0A0H2RJ61-F1
#
_entry.id   AF-A0A0H2RJ61-F1
#
_cell.length_a   1.000
_cell.length_b   1.000
_cell.length_c   1.000
_cell.angle_alpha   90.00
_cell.angle_beta   90.00
_cell.angle_gamma   90.00
#
_symmetry.space_group_name_H-M   'P 1'
#
loop_
_entity.id
_entity.type
_entity.pdbx_description
1 polymer ?
#
loop_
_entity_poly.entity_id
_entity_poly.type
_entity_poly.pdbx_seq_one_letter_code
_entity_poly.pdbx_strand_id
1 'polypeptide(L)'
;MSSSREQRPNFNTFDTSVTATTLTNRHNETENVIEKGGSDGSDIESEAGEQVHVEEKAEEEVAEQKSDLLLELAMTTAFASLTNGTPIVDASSVTSYLCFFALVWWVWASQVAYNVRFCTRDWIRRSFVCAQLVIFGTLASFTNDFDIFVGIQNDSSDQATQLQLQQDALVDLHIIAAGNARQNRLPRLNAKGISIVLGASRLVLLAQYICAKYIPRPVSGKKNSDSKANETKPRDKLEIATIDVHIYTLMFSIVCYFVALGVVEKENPSRADDIIKVVLWYLPVVVEIATHFILVLRKKFVEYPPDAVFMRGITLFTVVLGVGLDQVTQSFQFIVGNDSTKAAGVGLIISGAVIFLSQFALYFGMRKDETFNKGETGPLCKTILPWFFSHYMLLSSLIVVMQATAQIMQFGNIVVAMQTSFNLIQELNQELVNTNYNFTFVQETSFPNLIKPMTDIGLSVQTAIDFVNTVIFETPLKQVNPNGTDVHTGAQNAVLQYGVFVTEEILHNLNVLPDPTSELAERITIFTEYAPYNTTAVNLDTYNTILTEIYTMHAKPALWFFGAAGCTLLCYALLVLLKPRKMDAHRIGLVVIRSIFGFATIFLSLLDKGESNMIITADGNMEGSKIWDIASKSWILPIFAIILAVEQVLEYILNKKTKHLKKDSSEKPSN
;
A
#
# COMPACT_ATOMS: atom_id res chain seq x y z
N MET A 1 -30.85 -38.16 1.57
CA MET A 1 -32.16 -37.62 1.17
C MET A 1 -32.69 -36.71 2.27
N SER A 2 -32.31 -35.42 2.25
CA SER A 2 -33.06 -34.31 2.84
C SER A 2 -32.55 -33.04 2.18
N SER A 3 -33.41 -32.42 1.37
CA SER A 3 -33.12 -31.25 0.56
C SER A 3 -33.20 -30.00 1.43
N SER A 4 -32.07 -29.35 1.68
CA SER A 4 -32.00 -28.02 2.27
C SER A 4 -31.88 -26.98 1.17
N ARG A 5 -32.92 -26.17 1.05
CA ARG A 5 -33.15 -25.16 0.01
C ARG A 5 -32.36 -23.91 0.37
N GLU A 6 -31.27 -23.67 -0.34
CA GLU A 6 -30.42 -22.49 -0.16
C GLU A 6 -31.07 -21.27 -0.83
N GLN A 7 -31.52 -20.31 -0.02
CA GLN A 7 -32.00 -19.01 -0.49
C GLN A 7 -30.79 -18.12 -0.82
N ARG A 8 -30.60 -17.84 -2.12
CA ARG A 8 -29.67 -16.80 -2.57
C ARG A 8 -30.25 -15.40 -2.30
N PRO A 9 -29.48 -14.46 -1.73
CA PRO A 9 -29.90 -13.06 -1.70
C PRO A 9 -29.73 -12.42 -3.09
N ASN A 10 -30.81 -11.77 -3.56
CA ASN A 10 -30.81 -10.90 -4.74
C ASN A 10 -29.97 -9.64 -4.44
N PHE A 11 -28.78 -9.55 -5.01
CA PHE A 11 -28.05 -8.30 -5.14
C PHE A 11 -28.60 -7.53 -6.36
N ASN A 12 -29.56 -6.65 -6.10
CA ASN A 12 -30.00 -5.65 -7.07
C ASN A 12 -29.09 -4.42 -7.00
N THR A 13 -28.48 -4.11 -8.15
CA THR A 13 -28.20 -2.77 -8.69
C THR A 13 -27.43 -1.77 -7.83
N PHE A 14 -26.13 -1.61 -8.15
CA PHE A 14 -25.45 -0.33 -8.03
C PHE A 14 -26.08 0.67 -9.02
N ASP A 15 -26.52 1.80 -8.48
CA ASP A 15 -27.30 2.83 -9.14
C ASP A 15 -26.46 3.63 -10.16
N THR A 16 -26.56 3.29 -11.45
CA THR A 16 -26.10 4.09 -12.61
C THR A 16 -27.14 5.14 -13.03
N SER A 17 -28.14 5.42 -12.19
CA SER A 17 -29.34 6.20 -12.56
C SER A 17 -29.09 7.67 -12.87
N VAL A 18 -27.98 8.28 -12.45
CA VAL A 18 -27.76 9.72 -12.74
C VAL A 18 -27.41 9.98 -14.22
N THR A 19 -26.73 9.03 -14.88
CA THR A 19 -26.38 9.17 -16.31
C THR A 19 -27.49 8.68 -17.23
N ALA A 20 -28.19 7.61 -16.83
CA ALA A 20 -29.30 7.05 -17.62
C ALA A 20 -30.50 8.01 -17.68
N THR A 21 -30.89 8.63 -16.57
CA THR A 21 -32.07 9.54 -16.52
C THR A 21 -31.90 10.78 -17.40
N THR A 22 -30.67 11.21 -17.66
CA THR A 22 -30.39 12.35 -18.54
C THR A 22 -30.50 11.98 -20.03
N LEU A 23 -30.24 10.71 -20.38
CA LEU A 23 -30.41 10.18 -21.74
C LEU A 23 -31.88 9.85 -22.04
N THR A 24 -32.64 9.29 -21.08
CA THR A 24 -34.06 9.00 -21.26
C THR A 24 -34.92 10.26 -21.37
N ASN A 25 -34.61 11.32 -20.61
CA ASN A 25 -35.35 12.59 -20.73
C ASN A 25 -35.12 13.28 -22.08
N ARG A 26 -33.95 13.12 -22.70
CA ARG A 26 -33.68 13.63 -24.06
C ARG A 26 -34.47 12.88 -25.13
N HIS A 27 -34.71 11.58 -24.93
CA HIS A 27 -35.46 10.76 -25.87
C HIS A 27 -36.97 11.09 -25.86
N ASN A 28 -37.52 11.40 -24.68
CA ASN A 28 -38.94 11.77 -24.52
C ASN A 28 -39.28 13.20 -25.01
N GLU A 29 -38.31 14.12 -25.01
CA GLU A 29 -38.51 15.46 -25.60
C GLU A 29 -38.52 15.40 -27.14
N THR A 30 -37.75 14.50 -27.76
CA THR A 30 -37.74 14.32 -29.22
C THR A 30 -38.99 13.61 -29.75
N GLU A 31 -39.57 12.66 -29.00
CA GLU A 31 -40.81 11.98 -29.42
C GLU A 31 -42.01 12.95 -29.50
N ASN A 32 -42.05 13.97 -28.63
CA ASN A 32 -43.11 15.00 -28.66
C ASN A 32 -42.95 16.03 -29.79
N VAL A 33 -41.78 16.14 -30.42
CA VAL A 33 -41.54 17.06 -31.56
C VAL A 33 -41.95 16.41 -32.89
N ILE A 34 -41.91 15.07 -32.99
CA ILE A 34 -42.18 14.33 -34.24
C ILE A 34 -43.69 14.28 -34.56
N GLU A 35 -44.58 14.50 -33.59
CA GLU A 35 -46.04 14.38 -33.82
C GLU A 35 -46.73 15.63 -34.41
N LYS A 36 -46.01 16.74 -34.65
CA LYS A 36 -46.60 17.97 -35.23
C LYS A 36 -45.70 18.64 -36.28
N GLY A 37 -45.68 18.11 -37.50
CA GLY A 37 -45.13 18.85 -38.63
C GLY A 37 -45.09 18.02 -39.90
N GLY A 38 -46.13 18.14 -40.73
CA GLY A 38 -46.08 17.62 -42.10
C GLY A 38 -45.27 18.54 -43.01
N SER A 39 -44.49 17.91 -43.90
CA SER A 39 -43.91 18.44 -45.14
C SER A 39 -42.60 19.23 -45.06
N ASP A 40 -41.47 18.53 -44.90
CA ASP A 40 -40.37 18.57 -45.89
C ASP A 40 -39.42 17.37 -45.70
N GLY A 41 -39.13 16.62 -46.76
CA GLY A 41 -38.41 15.34 -46.69
C GLY A 41 -36.89 15.45 -46.62
N SER A 42 -36.32 16.66 -46.66
CA SER A 42 -34.87 16.88 -46.64
C SER A 42 -34.27 17.00 -45.23
N ASP A 43 -35.09 17.32 -44.23
CA ASP A 43 -34.59 17.62 -42.88
C ASP A 43 -34.40 16.34 -42.05
N ILE A 44 -35.11 15.25 -42.38
CA ILE A 44 -35.05 13.97 -41.67
C ILE A 44 -33.71 13.24 -41.91
N GLU A 45 -33.13 13.32 -43.11
CA GLU A 45 -31.79 12.74 -43.37
C GLU A 45 -30.66 13.50 -42.65
N SER A 46 -30.84 14.82 -42.43
CA SER A 46 -29.87 15.63 -41.69
C SER A 46 -29.89 15.31 -40.20
N GLU A 47 -31.07 15.14 -39.60
CA GLU A 47 -31.19 14.80 -38.18
C GLU A 47 -30.71 13.37 -37.87
N ALA A 48 -30.99 12.40 -38.76
CA ALA A 48 -30.49 11.03 -38.61
C ALA A 48 -28.95 10.96 -38.69
N GLY A 49 -28.33 11.74 -39.59
CA GLY A 49 -26.88 11.85 -39.68
C GLY A 49 -26.24 12.49 -38.45
N GLU A 50 -26.91 13.48 -37.84
CA GLU A 50 -26.44 14.14 -36.61
C GLU A 50 -26.55 13.21 -35.39
N GLN A 51 -27.63 12.42 -35.28
CA GLN A 51 -27.78 11.45 -34.19
C GLN A 51 -26.73 10.35 -34.22
N VAL A 52 -26.45 9.75 -35.38
CA VAL A 52 -25.40 8.72 -35.53
C VAL A 52 -24.02 9.29 -35.16
N HIS A 53 -23.75 10.55 -35.53
CA HIS A 53 -22.47 11.18 -35.25
C HIS A 53 -22.30 11.56 -33.76
N VAL A 54 -23.40 11.83 -33.04
CA VAL A 54 -23.41 12.05 -31.59
C VAL A 54 -23.20 10.74 -30.82
N GLU A 55 -23.83 9.64 -31.27
CA GLU A 55 -23.69 8.32 -30.66
C GLU A 55 -22.27 7.76 -30.83
N GLU A 56 -21.68 7.83 -32.04
CA GLU A 56 -20.29 7.40 -32.28
C GLU A 56 -19.30 8.15 -31.38
N LYS A 57 -19.53 9.46 -31.19
CA LYS A 57 -18.69 10.30 -30.34
C LYS A 57 -18.84 9.95 -28.86
N ALA A 58 -20.05 9.62 -28.41
CA ALA A 58 -20.29 9.22 -27.03
C ALA A 58 -19.65 7.85 -26.72
N GLU A 59 -19.77 6.88 -27.62
CA GLU A 59 -19.12 5.56 -27.47
C GLU A 59 -17.60 5.68 -27.39
N GLU A 60 -17.04 6.61 -28.15
CA GLU A 60 -15.61 6.86 -28.16
C GLU A 60 -15.09 7.54 -26.90
N GLU A 61 -15.79 8.55 -26.37
CA GLU A 61 -15.45 9.16 -25.08
C GLU A 61 -15.47 8.11 -23.96
N VAL A 62 -16.40 7.17 -24.01
CA VAL A 62 -16.47 6.03 -23.10
C VAL A 62 -15.28 5.07 -23.28
N ALA A 63 -14.89 4.77 -24.52
CA ALA A 63 -13.74 3.90 -24.80
C ALA A 63 -12.42 4.52 -24.33
N GLU A 64 -12.27 5.83 -24.48
CA GLU A 64 -11.13 6.60 -23.95
C GLU A 64 -11.04 6.46 -22.42
N GLN A 65 -12.12 6.74 -21.71
CA GLN A 65 -12.19 6.59 -20.25
C GLN A 65 -11.87 5.16 -19.79
N LYS A 66 -12.28 4.14 -20.55
CA LYS A 66 -11.96 2.73 -20.23
C LYS A 66 -10.47 2.41 -20.40
N SER A 67 -9.83 2.88 -21.47
CA SER A 67 -8.39 2.67 -21.68
C SER A 67 -7.52 3.34 -20.61
N ASP A 68 -8.05 4.45 -20.11
CA ASP A 68 -7.46 5.30 -19.10
C ASP A 68 -7.52 4.67 -17.71
N LEU A 69 -8.65 4.04 -17.38
CA LEU A 69 -8.81 3.20 -16.21
C LEU A 69 -7.90 1.96 -16.26
N LEU A 70 -7.71 1.35 -17.43
CA LEU A 70 -6.83 0.18 -17.59
C LEU A 70 -5.37 0.51 -17.21
N LEU A 71 -4.89 1.70 -17.57
CA LEU A 71 -3.55 2.17 -17.20
C LEU A 71 -3.41 2.32 -15.68
N GLU A 72 -4.41 2.90 -15.03
CA GLU A 72 -4.44 3.09 -13.58
C GLU A 72 -4.52 1.74 -12.85
N LEU A 73 -5.29 0.79 -13.39
CA LEU A 73 -5.36 -0.58 -12.87
C LEU A 73 -4.03 -1.31 -13.02
N ALA A 74 -3.35 -1.20 -14.18
CA ALA A 74 -2.05 -1.84 -14.41
C ALA A 74 -0.96 -1.30 -13.46
N MET A 75 -0.90 0.02 -13.28
CA MET A 75 -0.03 0.64 -12.27
C MET A 75 -0.33 0.08 -10.88
N THR A 76 -1.62 -0.04 -10.57
CA THR A 76 -2.09 -0.51 -9.26
C THR A 76 -1.77 -1.97 -9.02
N THR A 77 -1.84 -2.82 -10.05
CA THR A 77 -1.40 -4.23 -9.93
C THR A 77 0.10 -4.31 -9.65
N ALA A 78 0.92 -3.51 -10.34
CA ALA A 78 2.35 -3.45 -10.06
C ALA A 78 2.63 -2.97 -8.62
N PHE A 79 1.82 -2.03 -8.16
CA PHE A 79 1.84 -1.52 -6.80
C PHE A 79 1.40 -2.56 -5.76
N ALA A 80 0.33 -3.32 -6.01
CA ALA A 80 -0.12 -4.39 -5.13
C ALA A 80 0.97 -5.47 -5.00
N SER A 81 1.62 -5.82 -6.12
CA SER A 81 2.77 -6.72 -6.12
C SER A 81 3.92 -6.19 -5.26
N LEU A 82 4.24 -4.90 -5.34
CA LEU A 82 5.26 -4.26 -4.50
C LEU A 82 4.89 -4.37 -3.02
N THR A 83 3.66 -4.03 -2.69
CA THR A 83 3.19 -4.01 -1.29
C THR A 83 3.21 -5.40 -0.68
N ASN A 84 2.98 -6.44 -1.49
CA ASN A 84 3.07 -7.83 -1.05
C ASN A 84 4.52 -8.35 -1.02
N GLY A 85 5.38 -7.89 -1.93
CA GLY A 85 6.78 -8.37 -2.06
C GLY A 85 7.82 -7.59 -1.24
N THR A 86 7.44 -6.47 -0.61
CA THR A 86 8.30 -5.68 0.27
C THR A 86 7.54 -5.28 1.53
N PRO A 87 7.43 -6.17 2.52
CA PRO A 87 6.74 -5.84 3.76
C PRO A 87 7.43 -4.66 4.45
N ILE A 88 6.63 -3.67 4.83
CA ILE A 88 7.09 -2.46 5.52
C ILE A 88 7.37 -2.80 6.99
N VAL A 89 8.53 -3.43 7.24
CA VAL A 89 8.97 -3.79 8.59
C VAL A 89 9.91 -2.73 9.15
N ASP A 90 10.94 -2.34 8.38
CA ASP A 90 12.00 -1.44 8.83
C ASP A 90 12.03 -0.10 8.08
N ALA A 91 12.77 0.88 8.64
CA ALA A 91 12.96 2.21 8.05
C ALA A 91 13.58 2.13 6.64
N SER A 92 14.52 1.20 6.45
CA SER A 92 15.14 0.90 5.16
C SER A 92 14.09 0.41 4.18
N SER A 93 13.26 -0.57 4.59
CA SER A 93 12.17 -1.12 3.77
C SER A 93 11.14 -0.05 3.38
N VAL A 94 10.72 0.82 4.32
CA VAL A 94 9.84 1.97 4.00
C VAL A 94 10.48 2.88 2.96
N THR A 95 11.77 3.20 3.14
CA THR A 95 12.46 4.11 2.24
C THR A 95 12.60 3.49 0.85
N SER A 96 13.03 2.23 0.77
CA SER A 96 13.11 1.45 -0.47
C SER A 96 11.76 1.37 -1.17
N TYR A 97 10.69 1.12 -0.41
CA TYR A 97 9.32 1.11 -0.89
C TYR A 97 8.91 2.47 -1.49
N LEU A 98 9.09 3.57 -0.75
CA LEU A 98 8.74 4.93 -1.20
C LEU A 98 9.54 5.37 -2.42
N CYS A 99 10.82 4.99 -2.46
CA CYS A 99 11.72 5.18 -3.58
C CYS A 99 11.21 4.46 -4.84
N PHE A 100 10.92 3.17 -4.73
CA PHE A 100 10.37 2.41 -5.85
C PHE A 100 9.01 2.97 -6.29
N PHE A 101 8.13 3.28 -5.34
CA PHE A 101 6.84 3.90 -5.63
C PHE A 101 7.01 5.23 -6.37
N ALA A 102 8.02 6.04 -6.06
CA ALA A 102 8.32 7.27 -6.80
C ALA A 102 8.63 7.01 -8.27
N LEU A 103 9.39 5.95 -8.58
CA LEU A 103 9.72 5.56 -9.95
C LEU A 103 8.46 5.09 -10.70
N VAL A 104 7.65 4.22 -10.09
CA VAL A 104 6.39 3.72 -10.67
C VAL A 104 5.41 4.86 -10.90
N TRP A 105 5.23 5.69 -9.88
CA TRP A 105 4.36 6.85 -9.91
C TRP A 105 4.80 7.82 -10.99
N TRP A 106 6.12 8.05 -11.15
CA TRP A 106 6.62 8.92 -12.21
C TRP A 106 6.37 8.35 -13.61
N VAL A 107 6.54 7.04 -13.80
CA VAL A 107 6.19 6.36 -15.06
C VAL A 107 4.70 6.58 -15.40
N TRP A 108 3.81 6.44 -14.41
CA TRP A 108 2.39 6.74 -14.60
C TRP A 108 2.12 8.23 -14.85
N ALA A 109 2.69 9.11 -14.04
CA ALA A 109 2.43 10.56 -14.06
C ALA A 109 2.87 11.18 -15.38
N SER A 110 4.05 10.79 -15.89
CA SER A 110 4.56 11.21 -17.20
C SER A 110 3.65 10.73 -18.34
N GLN A 111 3.12 9.50 -18.26
CA GLN A 111 2.16 8.98 -19.23
C GLN A 111 0.83 9.73 -19.19
N VAL A 112 0.29 10.01 -18.01
CA VAL A 112 -0.94 10.81 -17.85
C VAL A 112 -0.73 12.23 -18.38
N ALA A 113 0.41 12.85 -18.05
CA ALA A 113 0.75 14.19 -18.54
C ALA A 113 0.89 14.24 -20.07
N TYR A 114 1.31 13.14 -20.70
CA TYR A 114 1.27 13.00 -22.16
C TYR A 114 -0.16 12.82 -22.67
N ASN A 115 -0.91 11.84 -22.15
CA ASN A 115 -2.27 11.52 -22.60
C ASN A 115 -3.18 12.76 -22.53
N VAL A 116 -3.14 13.49 -21.43
CA VAL A 116 -3.97 14.68 -21.20
C VAL A 116 -3.72 15.81 -22.21
N ARG A 117 -2.50 15.92 -22.77
CA ARG A 117 -2.13 17.00 -23.72
C ARG A 117 -2.18 16.56 -25.18
N PHE A 118 -1.76 15.33 -25.42
CA PHE A 118 -1.40 14.87 -26.75
C PHE A 118 -2.29 13.79 -27.32
N CYS A 119 -3.18 13.17 -26.53
CA CYS A 119 -4.06 12.12 -27.02
C CYS A 119 -4.79 12.56 -28.29
N THR A 120 -4.52 11.82 -29.36
CA THR A 120 -5.39 11.75 -30.52
C THR A 120 -5.92 10.33 -30.67
N ARG A 121 -7.14 10.30 -31.18
CA ARG A 121 -8.03 9.17 -31.39
C ARG A 121 -7.45 8.20 -32.42
N ASP A 122 -6.80 7.11 -31.99
CA ASP A 122 -6.29 6.08 -32.90
C ASP A 122 -6.03 4.72 -32.23
N TRP A 123 -6.03 3.66 -33.05
CA TRP A 123 -5.55 2.31 -32.69
C TRP A 123 -4.10 2.30 -32.15
N ILE A 124 -3.28 3.27 -32.58
CA ILE A 124 -1.90 3.47 -32.14
C ILE A 124 -1.85 3.70 -30.61
N ARG A 125 -2.78 4.50 -30.08
CA ARG A 125 -2.89 4.71 -28.63
C ARG A 125 -3.12 3.39 -27.90
N ARG A 126 -4.04 2.55 -28.40
CA ARG A 126 -4.35 1.25 -27.79
C ARG A 126 -3.12 0.34 -27.76
N SER A 127 -2.32 0.36 -28.83
CA SER A 127 -1.05 -0.37 -28.89
C SER A 127 -0.07 0.13 -27.81
N PHE A 128 0.06 1.45 -27.64
CA PHE A 128 0.94 1.98 -26.60
C PHE A 128 0.43 1.73 -25.17
N VAL A 129 -0.88 1.78 -24.93
CA VAL A 129 -1.47 1.42 -23.63
C VAL A 129 -1.19 -0.06 -23.32
N CYS A 130 -1.26 -0.95 -24.32
CA CYS A 130 -0.88 -2.35 -24.18
C CYS A 130 0.61 -2.49 -23.84
N ALA A 131 1.50 -1.79 -24.54
CA ALA A 131 2.93 -1.78 -24.22
C ALA A 131 3.19 -1.28 -22.79
N GLN A 132 2.46 -0.25 -22.36
CA GLN A 132 2.56 0.30 -21.01
C GLN A 132 2.05 -0.67 -19.93
N LEU A 133 1.02 -1.47 -20.23
CA LEU A 133 0.57 -2.56 -19.37
C LEU A 133 1.66 -3.61 -19.21
N VAL A 134 2.32 -4.01 -20.29
CA VAL A 134 3.46 -4.95 -20.24
C VAL A 134 4.60 -4.36 -19.40
N ILE A 135 4.90 -3.07 -19.55
CA ILE A 135 5.89 -2.37 -18.73
C ILE A 135 5.54 -2.46 -17.24
N PHE A 136 4.31 -2.13 -16.83
CA PHE A 136 3.91 -2.22 -15.42
C PHE A 136 3.91 -3.67 -14.91
N GLY A 137 3.43 -4.62 -15.70
CA GLY A 137 3.47 -6.04 -15.34
C GLY A 137 4.89 -6.57 -15.15
N THR A 138 5.82 -6.16 -16.03
CA THR A 138 7.23 -6.52 -15.91
C THR A 138 7.87 -5.83 -14.71
N LEU A 139 7.55 -4.56 -14.45
CA LEU A 139 8.00 -3.83 -13.27
C LEU A 139 7.58 -4.54 -11.98
N ALA A 140 6.34 -5.05 -11.93
CA ALA A 140 5.78 -5.81 -10.81
C ALA A 140 6.63 -7.04 -10.48
N SER A 141 7.13 -7.77 -11.49
CA SER A 141 7.94 -8.98 -11.26
C SER A 141 9.30 -8.73 -10.60
N PHE A 142 9.79 -7.49 -10.61
CA PHE A 142 11.06 -7.10 -10.00
C PHE A 142 10.89 -6.39 -8.66
N THR A 143 9.67 -6.42 -8.09
CA THR A 143 9.36 -5.74 -6.83
C THR A 143 9.78 -6.54 -5.60
N ASN A 144 9.86 -7.86 -5.69
CA ASN A 144 10.14 -8.72 -4.54
C ASN A 144 11.53 -8.44 -3.97
N ASP A 145 11.63 -8.21 -2.66
CA ASP A 145 12.90 -7.89 -1.98
C ASP A 145 13.65 -6.69 -2.58
N PHE A 146 12.92 -5.71 -3.13
CA PHE A 146 13.54 -4.48 -3.61
C PHE A 146 14.09 -3.68 -2.42
N ASP A 147 15.40 -3.51 -2.39
CA ASP A 147 16.08 -2.62 -1.46
C ASP A 147 17.05 -1.68 -2.17
N ILE A 148 16.87 -0.37 -1.95
CA ILE A 148 17.70 0.69 -2.53
C ILE A 148 19.09 0.75 -1.89
N PHE A 149 19.22 0.21 -0.66
CA PHE A 149 20.46 0.27 0.11
C PHE A 149 21.40 -0.90 -0.15
N VAL A 150 20.99 -1.90 -0.93
CA VAL A 150 21.85 -3.04 -1.29
C VAL A 150 23.13 -2.54 -1.95
N GLY A 151 24.26 -2.94 -1.36
CA GLY A 151 25.62 -2.53 -1.77
C GLY A 151 26.08 -1.16 -1.23
N ILE A 152 25.19 -0.43 -0.55
CA ILE A 152 25.51 0.85 0.12
C ILE A 152 25.73 0.65 1.63
N GLN A 153 24.95 -0.24 2.25
CA GLN A 153 25.11 -0.60 3.67
C GLN A 153 26.32 -1.52 3.88
N ASN A 154 26.94 -1.38 5.05
CA ASN A 154 28.08 -2.19 5.46
C ASN A 154 27.55 -3.45 6.17
N ASP A 155 27.24 -4.50 5.42
CA ASP A 155 26.65 -5.74 5.96
C ASP A 155 27.66 -6.63 6.71
N SER A 156 28.80 -6.06 7.15
CA SER A 156 29.87 -6.82 7.78
C SER A 156 29.49 -7.40 9.14
N SER A 157 28.54 -6.78 9.85
CA SER A 157 28.01 -7.32 11.11
C SER A 157 27.14 -8.54 10.88
N ASP A 158 26.25 -8.46 9.89
CA ASP A 158 25.20 -9.45 9.69
C ASP A 158 25.80 -10.73 9.09
N GLN A 159 26.80 -10.59 8.22
CA GLN A 159 27.60 -11.73 7.75
C GLN A 159 28.36 -12.44 8.87
N ALA A 160 28.88 -11.70 9.86
CA ALA A 160 29.60 -12.30 10.98
C ALA A 160 28.65 -13.08 11.91
N THR A 161 27.47 -12.53 12.19
CA THR A 161 26.43 -13.21 12.97
C THR A 161 25.92 -14.47 12.24
N GLN A 162 25.68 -14.39 10.94
CA GLN A 162 25.29 -15.56 10.14
C GLN A 162 26.38 -16.64 10.12
N LEU A 163 27.66 -16.26 9.97
CA LEU A 163 28.78 -17.21 10.04
C LEU A 163 28.88 -17.88 11.41
N GLN A 164 28.56 -17.17 12.49
CA GLN A 164 28.55 -17.71 13.84
C GLN A 164 27.40 -18.69 14.03
N LEU A 165 26.19 -18.34 13.58
CA LEU A 165 25.03 -19.24 13.60
C LEU A 165 25.27 -20.50 12.75
N GLN A 166 25.91 -20.35 11.60
CA GLN A 166 26.32 -21.48 10.74
C GLN A 166 27.32 -22.42 11.43
N GLN A 167 28.18 -21.90 12.30
CA GLN A 167 29.12 -22.73 13.07
C GLN A 167 28.42 -23.47 14.22
N ASP A 168 27.43 -22.84 14.84
CA ASP A 168 26.70 -23.39 15.98
C ASP A 168 25.61 -24.40 15.57
N ALA A 169 25.03 -24.27 14.37
CA ALA A 169 23.83 -25.00 13.99
C ALA A 169 24.04 -26.43 13.45
N LEU A 170 25.28 -26.84 13.08
CA LEU A 170 25.56 -28.15 12.40
C LEU A 170 24.69 -28.44 11.16
N VAL A 171 23.94 -27.45 10.66
CA VAL A 171 23.10 -27.53 9.46
C VAL A 171 23.99 -27.70 8.23
N ASP A 172 23.45 -28.32 7.17
CA ASP A 172 24.16 -28.49 5.90
C ASP A 172 24.56 -27.12 5.33
N LEU A 173 25.82 -26.75 5.55
CA LEU A 173 26.44 -25.48 5.17
C LEU A 173 26.16 -25.11 3.70
N HIS A 174 25.96 -26.12 2.84
CA HIS A 174 25.64 -25.94 1.44
C HIS A 174 24.27 -25.31 1.19
N ILE A 175 23.25 -25.62 1.99
CA ILE A 175 21.89 -25.06 1.84
C ILE A 175 21.90 -23.58 2.20
N ILE A 176 22.52 -23.24 3.33
CA ILE A 176 22.61 -21.85 3.79
C ILE A 176 23.48 -21.02 2.83
N ALA A 177 24.63 -21.55 2.39
CA ALA A 177 25.47 -20.87 1.41
C ALA A 177 24.74 -20.62 0.08
N ALA A 178 23.92 -21.58 -0.39
CA ALA A 178 23.08 -21.41 -1.58
C ALA A 178 21.98 -20.37 -1.36
N GLY A 179 21.34 -20.36 -0.18
CA GLY A 179 20.36 -19.35 0.24
C GLY A 179 20.95 -17.95 0.23
N ASN A 180 22.09 -17.75 0.88
CA ASN A 180 22.81 -16.49 0.94
C ASN A 180 23.28 -16.03 -0.45
N ALA A 181 23.78 -16.94 -1.29
CA ALA A 181 24.16 -16.62 -2.66
C ALA A 181 22.95 -16.15 -3.49
N ARG A 182 21.77 -16.74 -3.27
CA ARG A 182 20.52 -16.32 -3.91
C ARG A 182 20.05 -14.96 -3.38
N GLN A 183 19.98 -14.77 -2.07
CA GLN A 183 19.57 -13.51 -1.42
C GLN A 183 20.47 -12.34 -1.85
N ASN A 184 21.78 -12.54 -1.99
CA ASN A 184 22.69 -11.51 -2.48
C ASN A 184 22.54 -11.19 -3.98
N ARG A 185 22.08 -12.17 -4.78
CA ARG A 185 21.95 -12.03 -6.24
C ARG A 185 20.60 -11.43 -6.65
N LEU A 186 19.53 -11.72 -5.92
CA LEU A 186 18.18 -11.36 -6.31
C LEU A 186 17.96 -9.83 -6.40
N PRO A 187 18.38 -9.01 -5.42
CA PRO A 187 18.21 -7.56 -5.51
C PRO A 187 18.98 -6.94 -6.67
N ARG A 188 20.14 -7.50 -7.03
CA ARG A 188 20.93 -7.05 -8.21
C ARG A 188 20.20 -7.37 -9.51
N LEU A 189 19.64 -8.57 -9.62
CA LEU A 189 18.82 -8.94 -10.78
C LEU A 189 17.58 -8.06 -10.90
N ASN A 190 16.93 -7.75 -9.78
CA ASN A 190 15.78 -6.84 -9.73
C ASN A 190 16.19 -5.43 -10.16
N ALA A 191 17.29 -4.88 -9.65
CA ALA A 191 17.80 -3.57 -10.08
C ALA A 191 18.13 -3.51 -11.58
N LYS A 192 18.67 -4.59 -12.14
CA LYS A 192 18.89 -4.73 -13.59
C LYS A 192 17.56 -4.71 -14.35
N GLY A 193 16.59 -5.53 -13.91
CA GLY A 193 15.25 -5.57 -14.48
C GLY A 193 14.56 -4.21 -14.46
N ILE A 194 14.58 -3.52 -13.33
CA ILE A 194 14.03 -2.18 -13.15
C ILE A 194 14.68 -1.18 -14.12
N SER A 195 16.00 -1.19 -14.25
CA SER A 195 16.71 -0.29 -15.18
C SER A 195 16.27 -0.50 -16.64
N ILE A 196 16.13 -1.76 -17.05
CA ILE A 196 15.64 -2.12 -18.39
C ILE A 196 14.21 -1.62 -18.59
N VAL A 197 13.32 -1.89 -17.63
CA VAL A 197 11.90 -1.54 -17.71
C VAL A 197 11.71 -0.02 -17.71
N LEU A 198 12.46 0.74 -16.91
CA LEU A 198 12.43 2.21 -16.92
C LEU A 198 12.95 2.77 -18.24
N GLY A 199 14.03 2.22 -18.79
CA GLY A 199 14.51 2.58 -20.13
C GLY A 199 13.47 2.31 -21.21
N ALA A 200 12.84 1.13 -21.18
CA ALA A 200 11.79 0.74 -22.11
C ALA A 200 10.55 1.63 -22.01
N SER A 201 10.13 2.01 -20.79
CA SER A 201 8.99 2.90 -20.59
C SER A 201 9.23 4.28 -21.21
N ARG A 202 10.46 4.80 -21.12
CA ARG A 202 10.83 6.07 -21.75
C ARG A 202 10.95 5.95 -23.27
N LEU A 203 11.38 4.79 -23.80
CA LEU A 203 11.34 4.54 -25.25
C LEU A 203 9.91 4.53 -25.80
N VAL A 204 8.97 3.91 -25.09
CA VAL A 204 7.54 3.91 -25.46
C VAL A 204 6.99 5.35 -25.45
N LEU A 205 7.25 6.10 -24.38
CA LEU A 205 6.82 7.49 -24.27
C LEU A 205 7.48 8.39 -25.32
N LEU A 206 8.76 8.17 -25.64
CA LEU A 206 9.47 8.87 -26.71
C LEU A 206 8.81 8.61 -28.07
N ALA A 207 8.51 7.35 -28.39
CA ALA A 207 7.81 6.98 -29.61
C ALA A 207 6.45 7.68 -29.72
N GLN A 208 5.72 7.78 -28.60
CA GLN A 208 4.47 8.55 -28.53
C GLN A 208 4.66 10.04 -28.87
N TYR A 209 5.64 10.71 -28.26
CA TYR A 209 5.92 12.12 -28.57
C TYR A 209 6.37 12.32 -30.03
N ILE A 210 7.15 11.39 -30.58
CA ILE A 210 7.54 11.38 -32.00
C ILE A 210 6.29 11.23 -32.89
N CYS A 211 5.41 10.26 -32.60
CA CYS A 211 4.15 10.09 -33.30
C CYS A 211 3.28 11.35 -33.23
N ALA A 212 3.12 11.96 -32.05
CA ALA A 212 2.36 13.21 -31.88
C ALA A 212 2.95 14.39 -32.66
N LYS A 213 4.26 14.40 -32.89
CA LYS A 213 4.93 15.39 -33.73
C LYS A 213 4.57 15.21 -35.20
N TYR A 214 4.68 13.99 -35.72
CA TYR A 214 4.57 13.70 -37.16
C TYR A 214 3.15 13.45 -37.65
N ILE A 215 2.26 12.90 -36.82
CA ILE A 215 0.88 12.61 -37.21
C ILE A 215 0.08 13.92 -37.15
N PRO A 216 -0.48 14.39 -38.29
CA PRO A 216 -1.32 15.59 -38.29
C PRO A 216 -2.58 15.32 -37.47
N ARG A 217 -2.93 16.22 -36.56
CA ARG A 217 -4.24 16.13 -35.91
C ARG A 217 -5.32 16.44 -36.94
N PRO A 218 -6.29 15.54 -37.17
CA PRO A 218 -7.49 15.96 -37.87
C PRO A 218 -8.13 17.05 -37.01
N VAL A 219 -8.23 18.27 -37.54
CA VAL A 219 -8.94 19.37 -36.89
C VAL A 219 -10.40 18.94 -36.82
N SER A 220 -10.77 18.35 -35.69
CA SER A 220 -12.12 17.81 -35.49
C SER A 220 -13.12 18.97 -35.47
N GLY A 221 -13.69 19.22 -36.65
CA GLY A 221 -15.10 19.53 -36.85
C GLY A 221 -15.72 20.56 -35.91
N LYS A 222 -15.22 21.80 -35.91
CA LYS A 222 -16.12 22.95 -35.75
C LYS A 222 -16.46 23.49 -37.14
N LYS A 223 -17.24 22.70 -37.89
CA LYS A 223 -18.04 23.20 -39.02
C LYS A 223 -19.24 23.96 -38.44
N ASN A 224 -19.00 25.11 -37.81
CA ASN A 224 -20.06 26.10 -37.79
C ASN A 224 -19.92 26.88 -39.08
N SER A 225 -20.90 26.60 -39.94
CA SER A 225 -21.09 27.13 -41.28
C SER A 225 -20.81 28.64 -41.36
N ASP A 226 -20.22 29.02 -42.48
CA ASP A 226 -20.35 30.33 -43.15
C ASP A 226 -19.30 31.44 -42.93
N SER A 227 -18.29 31.29 -42.06
CA SER A 227 -17.15 32.23 -42.10
C SER A 227 -16.05 31.77 -43.05
N LYS A 228 -16.10 32.35 -44.25
CA LYS A 228 -15.15 32.24 -45.37
C LYS A 228 -13.69 32.08 -44.93
N ALA A 229 -13.13 30.95 -45.35
CA ALA A 229 -11.86 30.74 -46.02
C ALA A 229 -10.70 31.73 -45.75
N ASN A 230 -9.56 31.11 -45.44
CA ASN A 230 -8.18 31.63 -45.47
C ASN A 230 -7.64 32.18 -44.15
N GLU A 231 -7.47 31.29 -43.18
CA GLU A 231 -6.18 31.20 -42.50
C GLU A 231 -6.02 29.77 -41.96
N THR A 232 -5.35 28.91 -42.73
CA THR A 232 -4.65 27.74 -42.17
C THR A 232 -3.62 28.29 -41.20
N LYS A 233 -4.06 28.59 -39.98
CA LYS A 233 -3.21 29.11 -38.92
C LYS A 233 -2.07 28.09 -38.77
N PRO A 234 -0.82 28.45 -39.15
CA PRO A 234 0.28 27.50 -39.13
C PRO A 234 0.34 26.93 -37.72
N ARG A 235 0.33 25.59 -37.61
CA ARG A 235 0.49 24.85 -36.34
C ARG A 235 1.49 25.63 -35.50
N ASP A 236 1.02 26.20 -34.38
CA ASP A 236 1.78 27.24 -33.69
C ASP A 236 3.17 26.68 -33.44
N LYS A 237 4.21 27.31 -34.01
CA LYS A 237 5.61 26.85 -33.96
C LYS A 237 6.06 26.48 -32.54
N LEU A 238 5.37 27.03 -31.57
CA LEU A 238 5.53 26.83 -30.15
C LEU A 238 5.05 25.47 -29.61
N GLU A 239 3.97 24.90 -30.15
CA GLU A 239 3.56 23.54 -29.77
C GLU A 239 4.63 22.52 -30.14
N ILE A 240 5.21 22.68 -31.34
CA ILE A 240 6.31 21.82 -31.83
C ILE A 240 7.53 21.98 -30.92
N ALA A 241 7.89 23.21 -30.56
CA ALA A 241 9.00 23.46 -29.62
C ALA A 241 8.77 22.81 -28.24
N THR A 242 7.51 22.71 -27.79
CA THR A 242 7.16 22.01 -26.53
C THR A 242 7.49 20.53 -26.62
N ILE A 243 7.05 19.90 -27.72
CA ILE A 243 7.24 18.48 -27.98
C ILE A 243 8.74 18.16 -28.09
N ASP A 244 9.51 19.02 -28.75
CA ASP A 244 10.95 18.86 -28.90
C ASP A 244 11.69 18.85 -27.55
N VAL A 245 11.32 19.77 -26.63
CA VAL A 245 11.91 19.78 -25.29
C VAL A 245 11.66 18.47 -24.55
N HIS A 246 10.44 17.92 -24.61
CA HIS A 246 10.12 16.62 -24.01
C HIS A 246 10.89 15.46 -24.67
N ILE A 247 11.06 15.49 -25.99
CA ILE A 247 11.85 14.49 -26.73
C ILE A 247 13.31 14.50 -26.24
N TYR A 248 13.94 15.67 -26.10
CA TYR A 248 15.32 15.76 -25.63
C TYR A 248 15.47 15.27 -24.18
N THR A 249 14.52 15.60 -23.31
CA THR A 249 14.57 15.13 -21.91
C THR A 249 14.35 13.62 -21.82
N LEU A 250 13.46 13.05 -22.64
CA LEU A 250 13.25 11.59 -22.69
C LEU A 250 14.49 10.86 -23.22
N MET A 251 15.17 11.40 -24.24
CA MET A 251 16.43 10.85 -24.72
C MET A 251 17.50 10.84 -23.63
N PHE A 252 17.61 11.92 -22.86
CA PHE A 252 18.49 11.98 -21.71
C PHE A 252 18.15 10.91 -20.67
N SER A 253 16.87 10.73 -20.35
CA SER A 253 16.41 9.70 -19.41
C SER A 253 16.74 8.28 -19.87
N ILE A 254 16.51 7.98 -21.16
CA ILE A 254 16.84 6.69 -21.76
C ILE A 254 18.34 6.39 -21.58
N VAL A 255 19.20 7.35 -21.92
CA VAL A 255 20.65 7.20 -21.75
C VAL A 255 21.01 6.93 -20.29
N CYS A 256 20.43 7.67 -19.33
CA CYS A 256 20.71 7.46 -17.92
C CYS A 256 20.32 6.06 -17.43
N TYR A 257 19.13 5.55 -17.81
CA TYR A 257 18.69 4.21 -17.39
C TYR A 257 19.53 3.09 -18.02
N PHE A 258 19.95 3.23 -19.28
CA PHE A 258 20.85 2.25 -19.92
C PHE A 258 22.28 2.33 -19.39
N VAL A 259 22.77 3.51 -19.00
CA VAL A 259 24.06 3.64 -18.29
C VAL A 259 23.95 3.01 -16.90
N ALA A 260 22.84 3.20 -16.19
CA ALA A 260 22.60 2.54 -14.90
C ALA A 260 22.60 1.02 -15.03
N LEU A 261 22.01 0.48 -16.10
CA LEU A 261 22.07 -0.94 -16.43
C LEU A 261 23.53 -1.42 -16.58
N GLY A 262 24.35 -0.69 -17.33
CA GLY A 262 25.79 -1.03 -17.48
C GLY A 262 26.58 -0.96 -16.18
N VAL A 263 26.18 -0.09 -15.23
CA VAL A 263 26.78 -0.02 -13.89
C VAL A 263 26.39 -1.23 -13.05
N VAL A 264 25.13 -1.67 -13.11
CA VAL A 264 24.62 -2.85 -12.38
C VAL A 264 25.21 -4.17 -12.90
N GLU A 265 25.58 -4.25 -14.17
CA GLU A 265 26.14 -5.47 -14.79
C GLU A 265 27.59 -5.79 -14.40
N LYS A 266 28.27 -4.90 -13.67
CA LYS A 266 29.64 -5.18 -13.19
C LYS A 266 29.65 -6.37 -12.23
N GLU A 267 30.60 -7.29 -12.40
CA GLU A 267 30.71 -8.51 -11.59
C GLU A 267 31.00 -8.20 -10.11
N ASN A 268 31.80 -7.17 -9.84
CA ASN A 268 32.14 -6.68 -8.50
C ASN A 268 31.86 -5.18 -8.39
N PRO A 269 30.60 -4.77 -8.18
CA PRO A 269 30.26 -3.36 -8.04
C PRO A 269 30.87 -2.79 -6.76
N SER A 270 31.48 -1.62 -6.88
CA SER A 270 31.93 -0.85 -5.71
C SER A 270 30.73 -0.12 -5.08
N ARG A 271 30.85 0.27 -3.81
CA ARG A 271 29.86 1.15 -3.15
C ARG A 271 29.55 2.42 -3.96
N ALA A 272 30.55 2.95 -4.67
CA ALA A 272 30.37 4.09 -5.55
C ALA A 272 29.48 3.77 -6.76
N ASP A 273 29.59 2.57 -7.33
CA ASP A 273 28.75 2.10 -8.44
C ASP A 273 27.27 2.03 -8.01
N ASP A 274 26.99 1.52 -6.79
CA ASP A 274 25.63 1.46 -6.26
C ASP A 274 25.02 2.85 -6.01
N ILE A 275 25.81 3.82 -5.55
CA ILE A 275 25.38 5.22 -5.44
C ILE A 275 25.12 5.83 -6.82
N ILE A 276 26.02 5.60 -7.79
CA ILE A 276 25.87 6.09 -9.17
C ILE A 276 24.59 5.54 -9.81
N LYS A 277 24.29 4.26 -9.62
CA LYS A 277 23.04 3.61 -10.05
C LYS A 277 21.81 4.38 -9.54
N VAL A 278 21.75 4.65 -8.23
CA VAL A 278 20.63 5.38 -7.63
C VAL A 278 20.53 6.79 -8.20
N VAL A 279 21.64 7.52 -8.31
CA VAL A 279 21.66 8.86 -8.91
C VAL A 279 21.14 8.84 -10.36
N LEU A 280 21.57 7.86 -11.16
CA LEU A 280 21.14 7.71 -12.55
C LEU A 280 19.66 7.34 -12.69
N TRP A 281 19.03 6.74 -11.69
CA TRP A 281 17.59 6.48 -11.69
C TRP A 281 16.77 7.75 -11.42
N TYR A 282 17.16 8.56 -10.43
CA TYR A 282 16.36 9.71 -10.01
C TYR A 282 16.70 11.02 -10.73
N LEU A 283 17.92 11.19 -11.23
CA LEU A 283 18.31 12.38 -11.99
C LEU A 283 17.39 12.62 -13.21
N PRO A 284 17.07 11.62 -14.05
CA PRO A 284 16.07 11.74 -15.11
C PRO A 284 14.71 12.22 -14.63
N VAL A 285 14.22 11.65 -13.52
CA VAL A 285 12.92 12.00 -12.93
C VAL A 285 12.88 13.49 -12.59
N VAL A 286 13.91 13.98 -11.89
CA VAL A 286 14.00 15.41 -11.51
C VAL A 286 14.06 16.31 -12.75
N VAL A 287 14.85 15.94 -13.76
CA VAL A 287 15.00 16.72 -15.01
C VAL A 287 13.69 16.79 -15.79
N GLU A 288 12.97 15.67 -15.92
CA GLU A 288 11.67 15.65 -16.60
C GLU A 288 10.63 16.47 -15.82
N ILE A 289 10.54 16.30 -14.49
CA ILE A 289 9.65 17.10 -13.63
C ILE A 289 9.94 18.59 -13.81
N ALA A 290 11.20 19.00 -13.69
CA ALA A 290 11.62 20.40 -13.87
C ALA A 290 11.21 20.93 -15.24
N THR A 291 11.33 20.10 -16.29
CA THR A 291 10.89 20.45 -17.64
C THR A 291 9.40 20.75 -17.71
N HIS A 292 8.56 19.94 -17.07
CA HIS A 292 7.12 20.21 -16.97
C HIS A 292 6.83 21.56 -16.29
N PHE A 293 7.51 21.87 -15.18
CA PHE A 293 7.36 23.16 -14.50
C PHE A 293 7.84 24.34 -15.34
N ILE A 294 9.00 24.24 -15.98
CA ILE A 294 9.56 25.31 -16.83
C ILE A 294 8.62 25.63 -18.00
N LEU A 295 8.03 24.60 -18.62
CA LEU A 295 7.09 24.78 -19.74
C LEU A 295 5.80 25.46 -19.29
N VAL A 296 5.21 25.06 -18.15
CA VAL A 296 3.99 25.70 -17.60
C VAL A 296 4.24 27.15 -17.20
N LEU A 297 5.43 27.49 -16.71
CA LEU A 297 5.75 28.87 -16.34
C LEU A 297 5.85 29.81 -17.54
N ARG A 298 6.06 29.29 -18.76
CA ARG A 298 6.12 30.08 -19.98
C ARG A 298 4.70 30.24 -20.57
N LYS A 299 4.16 31.46 -20.50
CA LYS A 299 2.77 31.87 -20.85
C LYS A 299 2.19 31.45 -22.21
N LYS A 300 2.97 30.86 -23.10
CA LYS A 300 2.51 30.55 -24.47
C LYS A 300 2.41 29.04 -24.73
N PHE A 301 2.79 28.20 -23.78
CA PHE A 301 2.84 26.74 -23.95
C PHE A 301 1.48 26.07 -23.67
N VAL A 302 1.32 24.83 -24.14
CA VAL A 302 0.09 24.03 -24.00
C VAL A 302 -0.28 23.86 -22.52
N GLU A 303 -1.48 24.30 -22.15
CA GLU A 303 -2.02 24.22 -20.80
C GLU A 303 -2.49 22.80 -20.43
N TYR A 304 -2.47 22.48 -19.14
CA TYR A 304 -3.06 21.27 -18.62
C TYR A 304 -4.55 21.49 -18.36
N PRO A 305 -5.47 20.79 -19.07
CA PRO A 305 -6.90 20.89 -18.77
C PRO A 305 -7.14 20.37 -17.34
N PRO A 306 -7.68 21.23 -16.45
CA PRO A 306 -7.72 20.93 -15.03
C PRO A 306 -8.62 19.77 -14.69
N ASP A 307 -9.74 19.67 -15.39
CA ASP A 307 -10.72 18.61 -15.20
C ASP A 307 -10.12 17.24 -15.52
N ALA A 308 -9.31 17.12 -16.58
CA ALA A 308 -8.71 15.85 -16.95
C ALA A 308 -7.67 15.38 -15.93
N VAL A 309 -6.76 16.27 -15.49
CA VAL A 309 -5.76 15.96 -14.47
C VAL A 309 -6.43 15.59 -13.14
N PHE A 310 -7.47 16.33 -12.76
CA PHE A 310 -8.24 16.09 -11.56
C PHE A 310 -8.96 14.73 -11.59
N MET A 311 -9.63 14.40 -12.69
CA MET A 311 -10.29 13.11 -12.86
C MET A 311 -9.31 11.94 -12.75
N ARG A 312 -8.10 12.07 -13.33
CA ARG A 312 -7.06 11.04 -13.17
C ARG A 312 -6.54 10.91 -11.75
N GLY A 313 -6.37 12.02 -11.05
CA GLY A 313 -5.99 12.01 -9.63
C GLY A 313 -7.02 11.27 -8.78
N ILE A 314 -8.32 11.49 -9.02
CA ILE A 314 -9.41 10.80 -8.32
C ILE A 314 -9.38 9.31 -8.59
N THR A 315 -9.29 8.91 -9.86
CA THR A 315 -9.35 7.49 -10.19
C THR A 315 -8.14 6.76 -9.61
N LEU A 316 -6.94 7.33 -9.73
CA LEU A 316 -5.76 6.77 -9.10
C LEU A 316 -5.91 6.65 -7.58
N PHE A 317 -6.37 7.70 -6.90
CA PHE A 317 -6.61 7.66 -5.45
C PHE A 317 -7.58 6.54 -5.07
N THR A 318 -8.70 6.42 -5.78
CA THR A 318 -9.74 5.42 -5.51
C THR A 318 -9.20 4.01 -5.69
N VAL A 319 -8.42 3.79 -6.75
CA VAL A 319 -7.86 2.49 -7.06
C VAL A 319 -6.77 2.09 -6.05
N VAL A 320 -5.87 3.00 -5.67
CA VAL A 320 -4.86 2.77 -4.62
C VAL A 320 -5.52 2.48 -3.27
N LEU A 321 -6.55 3.26 -2.93
CA LEU A 321 -7.33 3.04 -1.72
C LEU A 321 -8.04 1.67 -1.75
N GLY A 322 -8.49 1.22 -2.92
CA GLY A 322 -9.06 -0.11 -3.13
C GLY A 322 -8.08 -1.25 -2.86
N VAL A 323 -6.80 -1.11 -3.24
CA VAL A 323 -5.75 -2.09 -2.86
C VAL A 323 -5.50 -2.08 -1.37
N GLY A 324 -5.47 -0.91 -0.75
CA GLY A 324 -5.37 -0.80 0.71
C GLY A 324 -6.53 -1.52 1.42
N LEU A 325 -7.75 -1.41 0.89
CA LEU A 325 -8.91 -2.15 1.41
C LEU A 325 -8.73 -3.66 1.30
N ASP A 326 -8.25 -4.15 0.15
CA ASP A 326 -8.01 -5.58 -0.05
C ASP A 326 -7.10 -6.15 1.05
N GLN A 327 -5.99 -5.48 1.35
CA GLN A 327 -5.06 -5.88 2.42
C GLN A 327 -5.68 -5.85 3.83
N VAL A 328 -6.46 -4.80 4.13
CA VAL A 328 -7.20 -4.72 5.39
C VAL A 328 -8.23 -5.85 5.50
N THR A 329 -8.92 -6.19 4.40
CA THR A 329 -9.92 -7.27 4.40
C THR A 329 -9.30 -8.67 4.46
N GLN A 330 -8.12 -8.89 3.87
CA GLN A 330 -7.35 -10.13 4.07
C GLN A 330 -7.03 -10.30 5.56
N SER A 331 -6.68 -9.21 6.24
CA SER A 331 -6.42 -9.23 7.68
C SER A 331 -7.66 -9.58 8.52
N PHE A 332 -8.86 -9.29 8.03
CA PHE A 332 -10.10 -9.70 8.71
C PHE A 332 -10.32 -11.21 8.73
N GLN A 333 -9.84 -11.94 7.71
CA GLN A 333 -9.98 -13.40 7.65
C GLN A 333 -9.28 -14.06 8.85
N PHE A 334 -8.11 -13.54 9.22
CA PHE A 334 -7.37 -14.00 10.39
C PHE A 334 -8.06 -13.67 11.72
N ILE A 335 -8.76 -12.52 11.81
CA ILE A 335 -9.54 -12.16 13.01
C ILE A 335 -10.71 -13.14 13.19
N VAL A 336 -11.42 -13.45 12.10
CA VAL A 336 -12.63 -14.31 12.14
C VAL A 336 -12.28 -15.77 12.42
N GLY A 337 -11.11 -16.23 11.98
CA GLY A 337 -10.64 -17.60 12.21
C GLY A 337 -10.32 -17.91 13.69
N ASN A 338 -10.07 -16.89 14.52
CA ASN A 338 -9.71 -17.07 15.92
C ASN A 338 -10.93 -16.90 16.84
N ASP A 339 -11.45 -17.99 17.43
CA ASP A 339 -12.67 -17.97 18.25
C ASP A 339 -12.51 -17.19 19.58
N SER A 340 -11.26 -16.89 19.97
CA SER A 340 -10.92 -16.18 21.21
C SER A 340 -11.13 -14.64 21.17
N THR A 341 -11.34 -14.04 19.99
CA THR A 341 -11.27 -12.57 19.78
C THR A 341 -12.60 -11.84 19.53
N LYS A 342 -13.74 -12.34 20.02
CA LYS A 342 -15.07 -11.87 19.53
C LYS A 342 -15.36 -10.38 19.71
N ALA A 343 -15.02 -9.75 20.83
CA ALA A 343 -15.33 -8.33 21.05
C ALA A 343 -14.22 -7.39 20.54
N ALA A 344 -12.96 -7.70 20.89
CA ALA A 344 -11.80 -6.90 20.48
C ALA A 344 -11.60 -6.92 18.96
N GLY A 345 -11.72 -8.10 18.34
CA GLY A 345 -11.63 -8.27 16.89
C GLY A 345 -12.69 -7.47 16.14
N VAL A 346 -13.95 -7.48 16.60
CA VAL A 346 -15.02 -6.65 16.02
C VAL A 346 -14.69 -5.15 16.14
N GLY A 347 -14.15 -4.71 17.28
CA GLY A 347 -13.69 -3.33 17.47
C GLY A 347 -12.59 -2.93 16.48
N LEU A 348 -11.63 -3.82 16.21
CA LEU A 348 -10.58 -3.61 15.23
C LEU A 348 -11.13 -3.52 13.80
N ILE A 349 -12.05 -4.44 13.41
CA ILE A 349 -12.70 -4.43 12.10
C ILE A 349 -13.46 -3.11 11.87
N ILE A 350 -14.25 -2.69 12.86
CA ILE A 350 -14.99 -1.42 12.80
C ILE A 350 -14.02 -0.23 12.68
N SER A 351 -12.93 -0.24 13.45
CA SER A 351 -11.92 0.83 13.40
C SER A 351 -11.26 0.92 12.03
N GLY A 352 -10.88 -0.21 11.42
CA GLY A 352 -10.36 -0.26 10.06
C GLY A 352 -11.34 0.27 9.02
N ALA A 353 -12.60 -0.13 9.11
CA ALA A 353 -13.66 0.37 8.23
C ALA A 353 -13.86 1.89 8.37
N VAL A 354 -13.84 2.42 9.60
CA VAL A 354 -13.95 3.86 9.87
C VAL A 354 -12.74 4.60 9.30
N ILE A 355 -11.52 4.07 9.47
CA ILE A 355 -10.30 4.65 8.87
C ILE A 355 -10.47 4.72 7.35
N PHE A 356 -10.78 3.60 6.69
CA PHE A 356 -10.98 3.55 5.25
C PHE A 356 -12.05 4.55 4.76
N LEU A 357 -13.23 4.53 5.36
CA LEU A 357 -14.34 5.41 4.98
C LEU A 357 -14.02 6.88 5.23
N SER A 358 -13.29 7.18 6.30
CA SER A 358 -12.88 8.55 6.61
C SER A 358 -11.83 9.05 5.63
N GLN A 359 -10.85 8.24 5.24
CA GLN A 359 -9.86 8.59 4.21
C GLN A 359 -10.55 8.86 2.86
N PHE A 360 -11.49 8.00 2.47
CA PHE A 360 -12.34 8.21 1.30
C PHE A 360 -13.11 9.53 1.41
N ALA A 361 -13.81 9.75 2.51
CA ALA A 361 -14.63 10.94 2.72
C ALA A 361 -13.79 12.24 2.79
N LEU A 362 -12.59 12.22 3.39
CA LEU A 362 -11.69 13.39 3.44
C LEU A 362 -11.21 13.78 2.05
N TYR A 363 -10.88 12.80 1.20
CA TYR A 363 -10.47 13.06 -0.17
C TYR A 363 -11.61 13.66 -1.01
N PHE A 364 -12.79 13.02 -0.99
CA PHE A 364 -13.94 13.47 -1.77
C PHE A 364 -14.66 14.69 -1.18
N GLY A 365 -14.51 14.96 0.13
CA GLY A 365 -14.99 16.18 0.78
C GLY A 365 -14.44 17.45 0.13
N MET A 366 -13.23 17.38 -0.42
CA MET A 366 -12.61 18.47 -1.19
C MET A 366 -13.35 18.82 -2.48
N ARG A 367 -14.29 18.00 -2.96
CA ARG A 367 -14.98 18.16 -4.27
C ARG A 367 -16.13 19.17 -4.25
N LYS A 368 -16.77 19.43 -3.11
CA LYS A 368 -18.09 20.10 -3.03
C LYS A 368 -18.17 21.54 -3.55
N ASP A 369 -17.06 22.19 -3.86
CA ASP A 369 -17.08 23.52 -4.48
C ASP A 369 -17.23 23.36 -6.00
N GLU A 370 -18.42 23.69 -6.49
CA GLU A 370 -18.86 23.85 -7.88
C GLU A 370 -17.69 23.99 -8.86
N THR A 371 -17.64 23.01 -9.78
CA THR A 371 -16.95 22.95 -11.08
C THR A 371 -15.97 24.08 -11.34
N PHE A 372 -14.71 23.75 -11.67
CA PHE A 372 -13.77 24.70 -12.28
C PHE A 372 -14.51 25.48 -13.36
N ASN A 373 -14.97 26.69 -13.03
CA ASN A 373 -15.88 27.41 -13.90
C ASN A 373 -15.09 27.70 -15.17
N LYS A 374 -15.61 27.22 -16.31
CA LYS A 374 -14.95 27.18 -17.64
C LYS A 374 -14.49 28.55 -18.18
N GLY A 375 -14.60 29.64 -17.43
CA GLY A 375 -14.25 31.00 -17.84
C GLY A 375 -13.05 31.66 -17.14
N GLU A 376 -12.50 31.10 -16.05
CA GLU A 376 -11.36 31.74 -15.34
C GLU A 376 -9.99 31.27 -15.87
N THR A 377 -9.60 31.75 -17.05
CA THR A 377 -8.38 31.38 -17.79
C THR A 377 -7.07 32.03 -17.29
N GLY A 378 -6.96 32.31 -15.99
CA GLY A 378 -5.84 33.09 -15.45
C GLY A 378 -4.83 32.28 -14.61
N PRO A 379 -4.63 32.63 -13.33
CA PRO A 379 -3.58 32.03 -12.47
C PRO A 379 -3.80 30.56 -12.11
N LEU A 380 -4.98 29.99 -12.42
CA LEU A 380 -5.35 28.61 -12.08
C LEU A 380 -4.42 27.55 -12.70
N CYS A 381 -3.89 27.80 -13.90
CA CYS A 381 -3.05 26.82 -14.59
C CYS A 381 -1.69 26.61 -13.91
N LYS A 382 -1.19 27.59 -13.12
CA LYS A 382 0.13 27.46 -12.48
C LYS A 382 0.13 26.57 -11.24
N THR A 383 -1.00 26.52 -10.53
CA THR A 383 -1.13 25.76 -9.27
C THR A 383 -1.52 24.31 -9.50
N ILE A 384 -2.00 23.95 -10.69
CA ILE A 384 -2.47 22.59 -10.95
C ILE A 384 -1.36 21.55 -10.97
N LEU A 385 -0.19 21.92 -11.50
CA LEU A 385 0.94 21.00 -11.57
C LEU A 385 1.46 20.69 -10.15
N PRO A 386 1.76 21.68 -9.27
CA PRO A 386 2.03 21.42 -7.86
C PRO A 386 0.96 20.56 -7.16
N TRP A 387 -0.32 20.84 -7.42
CA TRP A 387 -1.43 20.07 -6.85
C TRP A 387 -1.40 18.60 -7.32
N PHE A 388 -1.17 18.37 -8.61
CA PHE A 388 -1.02 17.03 -9.18
C PHE A 388 0.18 16.28 -8.57
N PHE A 389 1.35 16.92 -8.50
CA PHE A 389 2.54 16.32 -7.88
C PHE A 389 2.37 16.03 -6.39
N SER A 390 1.59 16.83 -5.68
CA SER A 390 1.31 16.58 -4.26
C SER A 390 0.46 15.33 -4.01
N HIS A 391 -0.17 14.76 -5.06
CA HIS A 391 -0.80 13.44 -4.94
C HIS A 391 0.23 12.35 -4.68
N TYR A 392 1.47 12.46 -5.17
CA TYR A 392 2.51 11.50 -4.84
C TYR A 392 2.69 11.40 -3.33
N MET A 393 2.81 12.54 -2.64
CA MET A 393 2.99 12.59 -1.19
C MET A 393 1.79 12.02 -0.46
N LEU A 394 0.57 12.40 -0.86
CA LEU A 394 -0.66 11.85 -0.29
C LEU A 394 -0.75 10.34 -0.47
N LEU A 395 -0.55 9.85 -1.70
CA LEU A 395 -0.68 8.43 -2.01
C LEU A 395 0.38 7.64 -1.25
N SER A 396 1.63 8.11 -1.25
CA SER A 396 2.73 7.50 -0.50
C SER A 396 2.39 7.30 0.97
N SER A 397 1.91 8.36 1.65
CA SER A 397 1.57 8.27 3.06
C SER A 397 0.33 7.41 3.30
N LEU A 398 -0.70 7.53 2.44
CA LEU A 398 -1.94 6.75 2.52
C LEU A 398 -1.66 5.25 2.42
N ILE A 399 -0.78 4.88 1.51
CA ILE A 399 -0.36 3.50 1.29
C ILE A 399 0.28 2.92 2.54
N VAL A 400 1.26 3.63 3.12
CA VAL A 400 1.92 3.20 4.35
C VAL A 400 0.91 3.08 5.49
N VAL A 401 -0.07 3.99 5.57
CA VAL A 401 -1.16 3.89 6.56
C VAL A 401 -2.00 2.63 6.35
N MET A 402 -2.38 2.30 5.12
CA MET A 402 -3.22 1.12 4.85
C MET A 402 -2.47 -0.18 5.15
N GLN A 403 -1.20 -0.26 4.75
CA GLN A 403 -0.36 -1.41 5.07
C GLN A 403 -0.12 -1.54 6.57
N ALA A 404 0.23 -0.45 7.25
CA ALA A 404 0.39 -0.45 8.70
C ALA A 404 -0.92 -0.80 9.43
N THR A 405 -2.08 -0.39 8.90
CA THR A 405 -3.39 -0.77 9.43
C THR A 405 -3.60 -2.29 9.36
N ALA A 406 -3.33 -2.90 8.20
CA ALA A 406 -3.41 -4.34 8.02
C ALA A 406 -2.47 -5.09 8.98
N GLN A 407 -1.21 -4.64 9.08
CA GLN A 407 -0.20 -5.24 9.96
C GLN A 407 -0.55 -5.10 11.45
N ILE A 408 -1.05 -3.95 11.90
CA ILE A 408 -1.51 -3.78 13.30
C ILE A 408 -2.67 -4.74 13.62
N MET A 409 -3.58 -4.99 12.67
CA MET A 409 -4.65 -5.96 12.88
C MET A 409 -4.10 -7.38 13.03
N GLN A 410 -3.14 -7.76 12.18
CA GLN A 410 -2.47 -9.07 12.26
C GLN A 410 -1.73 -9.20 13.59
N PHE A 411 -0.97 -8.17 13.99
CA PHE A 411 -0.27 -8.13 15.26
C PHE A 411 -1.22 -8.31 16.46
N GLY A 412 -2.34 -7.60 16.48
CA GLY A 412 -3.35 -7.76 17.54
C GLY A 412 -3.86 -9.21 17.67
N ASN A 413 -4.04 -9.91 16.54
CA ASN A 413 -4.40 -11.33 16.55
C ASN A 413 -3.27 -12.23 17.04
N ILE A 414 -2.04 -11.98 16.62
CA ILE A 414 -0.86 -12.74 17.05
C ILE A 414 -0.70 -12.64 18.57
N VAL A 415 -0.80 -11.43 19.13
CA VAL A 415 -0.71 -11.19 20.58
C VAL A 415 -1.75 -12.04 21.33
N VAL A 416 -3.01 -12.00 20.90
CA VAL A 416 -4.08 -12.75 21.57
C VAL A 416 -3.88 -14.27 21.40
N ALA A 417 -3.49 -14.73 20.22
CA ALA A 417 -3.26 -16.14 19.96
C ALA A 417 -2.07 -16.69 20.76
N MET A 418 -0.96 -15.94 20.83
CA MET A 418 0.23 -16.31 21.58
C MET A 418 0.01 -16.37 23.09
N GLN A 419 -0.99 -15.66 23.63
CA GLN A 419 -1.38 -15.81 25.02
C GLN A 419 -1.72 -17.26 25.38
N THR A 420 -2.24 -18.05 24.44
CA THR A 420 -2.47 -19.49 24.63
C THR A 420 -1.16 -20.25 24.86
N SER A 421 -0.10 -19.93 24.10
CA SER A 421 1.22 -20.53 24.28
C SER A 421 1.84 -20.15 25.63
N PHE A 422 1.72 -18.88 26.03
CA PHE A 422 2.19 -18.42 27.35
C PHE A 422 1.47 -19.09 28.51
N ASN A 423 0.13 -19.15 28.44
CA ASN A 423 -0.68 -19.80 29.47
C ASN A 423 -0.32 -21.30 29.56
N LEU A 424 -0.09 -21.96 28.42
CA LEU A 424 0.35 -23.35 28.39
C LEU A 424 1.67 -23.55 29.12
N ILE A 425 2.68 -22.74 28.80
CA ILE A 425 3.99 -22.82 29.46
C ILE A 425 3.87 -22.53 30.95
N GLN A 426 3.10 -21.51 31.32
CA GLN A 426 2.94 -21.11 32.71
C GLN A 426 2.25 -22.20 33.54
N GLU A 427 1.11 -22.73 33.07
CA GLU A 427 0.37 -23.78 33.78
C GLU A 427 1.18 -25.09 33.84
N LEU A 428 1.83 -25.50 32.74
CA LEU A 428 2.69 -26.70 32.74
C LEU A 428 3.86 -26.54 33.70
N ASN A 429 4.56 -25.41 33.69
CA ASN A 429 5.67 -25.17 34.62
C ASN A 429 5.20 -25.14 36.07
N GLN A 430 4.05 -24.52 36.36
CA GLN A 430 3.48 -24.55 37.70
C GLN A 430 3.18 -25.98 38.16
N GLU A 431 2.61 -26.81 37.30
CA GLU A 431 2.32 -28.20 37.64
C GLU A 431 3.58 -29.06 37.82
N LEU A 432 4.61 -28.83 37.01
CA LEU A 432 5.92 -29.47 37.18
C LEU A 432 6.58 -29.08 38.51
N VAL A 433 6.47 -27.81 38.91
CA VAL A 433 6.96 -27.33 40.21
C VAL A 433 6.15 -27.95 41.36
N ASN A 434 4.81 -28.00 41.24
CA ASN A 434 3.92 -28.57 42.25
C ASN A 434 4.17 -30.07 42.49
N THR A 435 4.48 -30.80 41.42
CA THR A 435 4.84 -32.22 41.49
C THR A 435 6.29 -32.46 41.92
N ASN A 436 7.04 -31.40 42.21
CA ASN A 436 8.48 -31.43 42.51
C ASN A 436 9.28 -32.18 41.43
N TYR A 437 8.83 -32.11 40.17
CA TYR A 437 9.38 -32.87 39.05
C TYR A 437 9.47 -34.39 39.31
N ASN A 438 8.65 -34.92 40.22
CA ASN A 438 8.58 -36.35 40.46
C ASN A 438 7.97 -37.04 39.23
N PHE A 439 8.33 -38.31 39.03
CA PHE A 439 7.86 -39.19 37.93
C PHE A 439 6.35 -39.49 37.91
N THR A 440 5.51 -38.62 38.49
CA THR A 440 4.07 -38.69 38.36
C THR A 440 3.66 -38.10 37.02
N PHE A 441 2.97 -38.90 36.20
CA PHE A 441 2.43 -38.45 34.92
C PHE A 441 1.55 -37.21 35.13
N VAL A 442 1.90 -36.14 34.43
CA VAL A 442 1.03 -34.99 34.26
C VAL A 442 -0.22 -35.46 33.51
N GLN A 443 -1.41 -35.08 33.97
CA GLN A 443 -2.70 -35.48 33.38
C GLN A 443 -3.44 -34.28 32.81
N GLU A 444 -4.17 -34.48 31.70
CA GLU A 444 -4.98 -33.45 31.03
C GLU A 444 -6.00 -32.77 31.96
N THR A 445 -6.53 -33.51 32.94
CA THR A 445 -7.47 -33.02 33.95
C THR A 445 -6.91 -31.87 34.81
N SER A 446 -5.60 -31.67 34.81
CA SER A 446 -4.92 -30.60 35.54
C SER A 446 -4.99 -29.25 34.80
N PHE A 447 -5.38 -29.25 33.51
CA PHE A 447 -5.35 -28.07 32.64
C PHE A 447 -6.72 -27.76 31.99
N PRO A 448 -7.82 -27.68 32.76
CA PRO A 448 -9.15 -27.47 32.18
C PRO A 448 -9.27 -26.15 31.41
N ASN A 449 -8.44 -25.15 31.74
CA ASN A 449 -8.43 -23.84 31.09
C ASN A 449 -7.78 -23.85 29.72
N LEU A 450 -6.90 -24.82 29.42
CA LEU A 450 -6.15 -24.90 28.17
C LEU A 450 -6.83 -25.76 27.11
N ILE A 451 -7.73 -26.67 27.51
CA ILE A 451 -8.39 -27.62 26.60
C ILE A 451 -9.08 -26.87 25.46
N LYS A 452 -9.91 -25.89 25.78
CA LYS A 452 -10.64 -25.12 24.77
C LYS A 452 -9.69 -24.28 23.89
N PRO A 453 -8.83 -23.39 24.42
CA PRO A 453 -7.93 -22.58 23.60
C PRO A 453 -7.01 -23.40 22.69
N MET A 454 -6.49 -24.54 23.17
CA MET A 454 -5.65 -25.44 22.37
C MET A 454 -6.48 -26.13 21.26
N THR A 455 -7.68 -26.61 21.59
CA THR A 455 -8.57 -27.22 20.59
C THR A 455 -8.98 -26.22 19.51
N ASP A 456 -9.21 -24.96 19.89
CA ASP A 456 -9.58 -23.88 18.97
C ASP A 456 -8.44 -23.57 17.96
N ILE A 457 -7.17 -23.76 18.33
CA ILE A 457 -6.01 -23.65 17.42
C ILE A 457 -5.65 -24.98 16.72
N GLY A 458 -6.46 -26.03 16.90
CA GLY A 458 -6.26 -27.33 16.27
C GLY A 458 -5.25 -28.25 16.98
N LEU A 459 -4.86 -27.93 18.22
CA LEU A 459 -3.91 -28.72 19.01
C LEU A 459 -4.58 -29.42 20.20
N SER A 460 -4.03 -30.56 20.60
CA SER A 460 -4.49 -31.32 21.77
C SER A 460 -3.59 -31.06 22.98
N VAL A 461 -4.19 -30.70 24.12
CA VAL A 461 -3.46 -30.61 25.41
C VAL A 461 -2.81 -31.94 25.75
N GLN A 462 -3.47 -33.07 25.45
CA GLN A 462 -2.91 -34.39 25.71
C GLN A 462 -1.60 -34.62 24.93
N THR A 463 -1.49 -34.13 23.69
CA THR A 463 -0.23 -34.25 22.92
C THR A 463 0.91 -33.46 23.55
N ALA A 464 0.63 -32.28 24.11
CA ALA A 464 1.60 -31.48 24.86
C ALA A 464 2.10 -32.24 26.10
N ILE A 465 1.15 -32.81 26.84
CA ILE A 465 1.42 -33.57 28.06
C ILE A 465 2.21 -34.84 27.75
N ASP A 466 1.84 -35.58 26.71
CA ASP A 466 2.54 -36.80 26.28
C ASP A 466 3.98 -36.49 25.88
N PHE A 467 4.21 -35.38 25.18
CA PHE A 467 5.55 -34.91 24.83
C PHE A 467 6.39 -34.62 26.08
N VAL A 468 5.88 -33.80 27.00
CA VAL A 468 6.59 -33.43 28.25
C VAL A 468 6.84 -34.67 29.12
N ASN A 469 5.84 -35.53 29.30
CA ASN A 469 5.97 -36.79 30.04
C ASN A 469 7.06 -37.67 29.40
N THR A 470 7.06 -37.83 28.07
CA THR A 470 8.08 -38.64 27.36
C THR A 470 9.49 -38.16 27.69
N VAL A 471 9.73 -36.85 27.69
CA VAL A 471 11.05 -36.30 28.07
C VAL A 471 11.37 -36.57 29.54
N ILE A 472 10.42 -36.37 30.46
CA ILE A 472 10.62 -36.64 31.91
C ILE A 472 10.99 -38.11 32.16
N PHE A 473 10.38 -39.06 31.45
CA PHE A 473 10.64 -40.50 31.64
C PHE A 473 11.87 -41.01 30.90
N GLU A 474 12.21 -40.45 29.74
CA GLU A 474 13.40 -40.87 28.99
C GLU A 474 14.71 -40.29 29.54
N THR A 475 14.66 -39.11 30.17
CA THR A 475 15.86 -38.40 30.68
C THR A 475 16.67 -39.18 31.73
N PRO A 476 16.06 -39.79 32.77
CA PRO A 476 16.78 -40.54 33.81
C PRO A 476 17.49 -41.79 33.29
N LEU A 477 17.04 -42.34 32.16
CA LEU A 477 17.60 -43.56 31.58
C LEU A 477 18.87 -43.29 30.77
N LYS A 478 19.12 -42.06 30.33
CA LYS A 478 20.25 -41.70 29.44
C LYS A 478 21.35 -40.86 30.10
N GLN A 479 21.08 -40.14 31.19
CA GLN A 479 22.08 -39.28 31.84
C GLN A 479 22.10 -39.41 33.36
N VAL A 480 22.83 -40.42 33.85
CA VAL A 480 23.48 -40.32 35.17
C VAL A 480 24.73 -39.45 34.97
N ASN A 481 24.54 -38.14 34.80
CA ASN A 481 25.63 -37.20 34.94
C ASN A 481 25.89 -37.06 36.45
N PRO A 482 27.09 -37.42 36.98
CA PRO A 482 27.35 -37.48 38.42
C PRO A 482 27.25 -36.12 39.16
N ASN A 483 27.02 -35.02 38.44
CA ASN A 483 26.93 -33.66 38.99
C ASN A 483 25.50 -33.17 39.29
N GLY A 484 24.46 -33.98 39.06
CA GLY A 484 23.13 -33.78 39.68
C GLY A 484 22.26 -32.63 39.19
N THR A 485 22.54 -32.01 38.03
CA THR A 485 21.80 -30.83 37.53
C THR A 485 20.78 -31.06 36.40
N ASP A 486 20.59 -32.25 35.84
CA ASP A 486 20.05 -32.32 34.45
C ASP A 486 18.55 -32.68 34.26
N VAL A 487 17.81 -33.20 35.26
CA VAL A 487 16.41 -33.64 35.02
C VAL A 487 15.43 -32.46 35.00
N HIS A 488 15.58 -31.50 35.92
CA HIS A 488 14.71 -30.33 36.01
C HIS A 488 14.81 -29.45 34.75
N THR A 489 16.04 -29.24 34.25
CA THR A 489 16.30 -28.44 33.06
C THR A 489 15.75 -29.09 31.81
N GLY A 490 15.88 -30.41 31.63
CA GLY A 490 15.32 -31.12 30.49
C GLY A 490 13.78 -31.03 30.42
N ALA A 491 13.09 -31.16 31.55
CA ALA A 491 11.64 -31.03 31.63
C ALA A 491 11.17 -29.59 31.32
N GLN A 492 11.85 -28.58 31.89
CA GLN A 492 11.57 -27.17 31.59
C GLN A 492 11.80 -26.85 30.11
N ASN A 493 12.92 -27.33 29.55
CA ASN A 493 13.23 -27.15 28.14
C ASN A 493 12.21 -27.83 27.22
N ALA A 494 11.67 -28.99 27.59
CA ALA A 494 10.59 -29.64 26.85
C ALA A 494 9.31 -28.80 26.83
N VAL A 495 8.96 -28.18 27.97
CA VAL A 495 7.81 -27.25 28.03
C VAL A 495 8.03 -26.05 27.12
N LEU A 496 9.23 -25.44 27.16
CA LEU A 496 9.56 -24.31 26.28
C LEU A 496 9.51 -24.71 24.80
N GLN A 497 10.11 -25.86 24.46
CA GLN A 497 10.11 -26.41 23.10
C GLN A 497 8.70 -26.62 22.55
N TYR A 498 7.83 -27.22 23.36
CA TYR A 498 6.44 -27.41 22.95
C TYR A 498 5.70 -26.07 22.83
N GLY A 499 6.01 -25.09 23.67
CA GLY A 499 5.46 -23.74 23.52
C GLY A 499 5.90 -23.03 22.23
N VAL A 500 7.14 -23.22 21.77
CA VAL A 500 7.57 -22.72 20.45
C VAL A 500 6.84 -23.47 19.33
N PHE A 501 6.66 -24.78 19.45
CA PHE A 501 5.87 -25.56 18.49
C PHE A 501 4.42 -25.06 18.39
N VAL A 502 3.77 -24.78 19.53
CA VAL A 502 2.42 -24.16 19.56
C VAL A 502 2.44 -22.79 18.90
N THR A 503 3.50 -22.01 19.13
CA THR A 503 3.67 -20.69 18.51
C THR A 503 3.83 -20.80 17.00
N GLU A 504 4.63 -21.75 16.51
CA GLU A 504 4.81 -22.06 15.10
C GLU A 504 3.48 -22.43 14.44
N GLU A 505 2.69 -23.30 15.06
CA GLU A 505 1.36 -23.69 14.57
C GLU A 505 0.39 -22.51 14.52
N ILE A 506 0.42 -21.63 15.54
CA ILE A 506 -0.34 -20.37 15.53
C ILE A 506 0.07 -19.50 14.34
N LEU A 507 1.37 -19.31 14.12
CA LEU A 507 1.87 -18.48 13.01
C LEU A 507 1.51 -19.09 11.66
N HIS A 508 1.56 -20.42 11.53
CA HIS A 508 1.13 -21.15 10.35
C HIS A 508 -0.36 -20.96 10.07
N ASN A 509 -1.22 -21.13 11.08
CA ASN A 509 -2.67 -20.92 10.96
C ASN A 509 -3.05 -19.47 10.64
N LEU A 510 -2.23 -18.52 11.08
CA LEU A 510 -2.38 -17.09 10.77
C LEU A 510 -1.69 -16.68 9.46
N ASN A 511 -1.03 -17.60 8.74
CA ASN A 511 -0.26 -17.34 7.52
C ASN A 511 0.75 -16.18 7.67
N VAL A 512 1.42 -16.16 8.82
CA VAL A 512 2.44 -15.16 9.21
C VAL A 512 3.74 -15.83 9.66
N LEU A 513 3.94 -17.08 9.23
CA LEU A 513 5.19 -17.80 9.46
C LEU A 513 6.35 -17.04 8.80
N PRO A 514 7.50 -16.90 9.48
CA PRO A 514 8.68 -16.29 8.88
C PRO A 514 9.10 -17.02 7.60
N ASP A 515 9.75 -16.32 6.67
CA ASP A 515 10.30 -16.95 5.46
C ASP A 515 11.20 -18.13 5.89
N PRO A 516 11.05 -19.33 5.31
CA PRO A 516 11.89 -20.49 5.63
C PRO A 516 13.40 -20.24 5.49
N THR A 517 13.79 -19.20 4.75
CA THR A 517 15.19 -18.78 4.58
C THR A 517 15.64 -17.69 5.55
N SER A 518 14.75 -17.25 6.45
CA SER A 518 15.07 -16.26 7.49
C SER A 518 15.76 -16.90 8.69
N GLU A 519 16.61 -16.12 9.36
CA GLU A 519 17.30 -16.55 10.59
C GLU A 519 16.29 -17.00 11.67
N LEU A 520 15.18 -16.28 11.80
CA LEU A 520 14.14 -16.60 12.77
C LEU A 520 13.48 -17.95 12.48
N ALA A 521 13.17 -18.27 11.22
CA ALA A 521 12.61 -19.58 10.86
C ALA A 521 13.59 -20.69 11.20
N GLU A 522 14.88 -20.53 10.87
CA GLU A 522 15.91 -21.51 11.20
C GLU A 522 16.06 -21.68 12.71
N ARG A 523 16.04 -20.58 13.49
CA ARG A 523 16.10 -20.61 14.95
C ARG A 523 14.88 -21.32 15.55
N ILE A 524 13.68 -21.09 15.01
CA ILE A 524 12.45 -21.82 15.39
C ILE A 524 12.63 -23.32 15.12
N THR A 525 13.06 -23.71 13.91
CA THR A 525 13.27 -25.12 13.53
C THR A 525 14.33 -25.79 14.41
N ILE A 526 15.46 -25.13 14.66
CA ILE A 526 16.49 -25.65 15.57
C ILE A 526 15.90 -25.85 16.97
N PHE A 527 15.15 -24.88 17.48
CA PHE A 527 14.56 -24.96 18.81
C PHE A 527 13.51 -26.07 18.92
N THR A 528 12.73 -26.35 17.85
CA THR A 528 11.69 -27.38 17.85
C THR A 528 12.19 -28.78 17.52
N GLU A 529 13.25 -28.94 16.73
CA GLU A 529 13.79 -30.25 16.32
C GLU A 529 14.90 -30.79 17.22
N TYR A 530 15.61 -29.93 17.95
CA TYR A 530 16.71 -30.37 18.81
C TYR A 530 16.22 -31.11 20.05
N ALA A 531 17.10 -31.90 20.64
CA ALA A 531 16.73 -32.59 21.87
C ALA A 531 16.62 -31.61 23.06
N PRO A 532 15.60 -31.73 23.93
CA PRO A 532 15.39 -30.83 25.08
C PRO A 532 16.58 -30.71 26.05
N TYR A 533 17.46 -31.71 26.08
CA TYR A 533 18.67 -31.72 26.92
C TYR A 533 19.84 -30.91 26.33
N ASN A 534 19.73 -30.41 25.10
CA ASN A 534 20.71 -29.49 24.53
C ASN A 534 20.46 -28.08 25.10
N THR A 535 21.02 -27.81 26.27
CA THR A 535 20.86 -26.52 26.98
C THR A 535 21.50 -25.33 26.26
N THR A 536 22.37 -25.57 25.27
CA THR A 536 22.93 -24.50 24.44
C THR A 536 21.92 -24.00 23.39
N ALA A 537 21.16 -24.91 22.77
CA ALA A 537 20.17 -24.55 21.75
C ALA A 537 18.78 -24.30 22.33
N VAL A 538 18.34 -25.16 23.25
CA VAL A 538 17.01 -25.13 23.88
C VAL A 538 17.18 -24.63 25.31
N ASN A 539 16.91 -23.35 25.54
CA ASN A 539 16.90 -22.73 26.86
C ASN A 539 15.94 -21.52 26.88
N LEU A 540 15.73 -20.95 28.08
CA LEU A 540 14.84 -19.81 28.28
C LEU A 540 15.27 -18.54 27.52
N ASP A 541 16.56 -18.33 27.35
CA ASP A 541 17.09 -17.15 26.66
C ASP A 541 16.81 -17.22 25.15
N THR A 542 17.07 -18.38 24.52
CA THR A 542 16.73 -18.62 23.11
C THR A 542 15.21 -18.55 22.89
N TYR A 543 14.42 -19.11 23.81
CA TYR A 543 12.95 -19.00 23.78
C TYR A 543 12.48 -17.55 23.76
N ASN A 544 12.95 -16.74 24.72
CA ASN A 544 12.59 -15.33 24.81
C ASN A 544 13.06 -14.56 23.56
N THR A 545 14.23 -14.88 23.03
CA THR A 545 14.76 -14.29 21.80
C THR A 545 13.85 -14.58 20.61
N ILE A 546 13.46 -15.85 20.40
CA ILE A 546 12.54 -16.25 19.33
C ILE A 546 11.23 -15.47 19.44
N LEU A 547 10.63 -15.43 20.62
CA LEU A 547 9.38 -14.70 20.81
C LEU A 547 9.55 -13.20 20.57
N THR A 548 10.56 -12.58 21.16
CA THR A 548 10.84 -11.15 20.96
C THR A 548 11.04 -10.84 19.49
N GLU A 549 11.72 -11.69 18.73
CA GLU A 549 11.89 -11.53 17.28
C GLU A 549 10.57 -11.67 16.52
N ILE A 550 9.74 -12.67 16.84
CA ILE A 550 8.41 -12.83 16.21
C ILE A 550 7.54 -11.60 16.48
N TYR A 551 7.46 -11.16 17.74
CA TYR A 551 6.69 -9.97 18.09
C TYR A 551 7.25 -8.74 17.39
N THR A 552 8.56 -8.51 17.46
CA THR A 552 9.21 -7.35 16.84
C THR A 552 8.98 -7.30 15.33
N MET A 553 9.07 -8.45 14.64
CA MET A 553 8.82 -8.56 13.19
C MET A 553 7.43 -8.05 12.80
N HIS A 554 6.40 -8.41 13.58
CA HIS A 554 5.01 -8.03 13.30
C HIS A 554 4.59 -6.70 13.93
N ALA A 555 5.28 -6.24 14.97
CA ALA A 555 4.95 -5.02 15.70
C ALA A 555 5.60 -3.77 15.10
N LYS A 556 6.81 -3.87 14.53
CA LYS A 556 7.53 -2.72 13.93
C LYS A 556 6.71 -1.93 12.88
N PRO A 557 5.91 -2.55 11.99
CA PRO A 557 5.03 -1.79 11.09
C PRO A 557 4.09 -0.82 11.84
N ALA A 558 3.67 -1.15 13.06
CA ALA A 558 2.82 -0.30 13.90
C ALA A 558 3.50 1.01 14.31
N LEU A 559 4.83 1.04 14.41
CA LEU A 559 5.58 2.25 14.76
C LEU A 559 5.46 3.32 13.67
N TRP A 560 5.41 2.90 12.41
CA TRP A 560 5.25 3.78 11.26
C TRP A 560 3.83 4.31 11.08
N PHE A 561 2.85 3.64 11.68
CA PHE A 561 1.43 3.99 11.54
C PHE A 561 1.15 5.44 11.89
N PHE A 562 1.55 5.90 13.08
CA PHE A 562 1.26 7.27 13.54
C PHE A 562 1.95 8.33 12.67
N GLY A 563 3.20 8.07 12.28
CA GLY A 563 3.97 8.97 11.40
C GLY A 563 3.30 9.09 10.03
N ALA A 564 2.97 7.96 9.40
CA ALA A 564 2.31 7.92 8.11
C ALA A 564 0.88 8.50 8.16
N ALA A 565 0.14 8.21 9.24
CA ALA A 565 -1.22 8.71 9.47
C ALA A 565 -1.25 10.23 9.57
N GLY A 566 -0.37 10.81 10.38
CA GLY A 566 -0.27 12.26 10.49
C GLY A 566 0.26 12.91 9.21
N CYS A 567 1.24 12.29 8.52
CA CYS A 567 1.69 12.73 7.20
C CYS A 567 0.56 12.75 6.17
N THR A 568 -0.37 11.79 6.21
CA THR A 568 -1.53 11.74 5.32
C THR A 568 -2.45 12.94 5.54
N LEU A 569 -2.72 13.30 6.81
CA LEU A 569 -3.49 14.50 7.16
C LEU A 569 -2.80 15.79 6.72
N LEU A 570 -1.47 15.89 6.89
CA LEU A 570 -0.68 17.02 6.38
C LEU A 570 -0.72 17.10 4.85
N CYS A 571 -0.69 15.97 4.15
CA CYS A 571 -0.82 15.92 2.70
C CYS A 571 -2.22 16.37 2.24
N TYR A 572 -3.29 16.02 2.96
CA TYR A 572 -4.62 16.59 2.70
C TYR A 572 -4.65 18.09 2.92
N ALA A 573 -4.02 18.61 3.97
CA ALA A 573 -3.90 20.05 4.20
C ALA A 573 -3.16 20.74 3.04
N LEU A 574 -2.06 20.14 2.58
CA LEU A 574 -1.29 20.62 1.44
C LEU A 574 -2.12 20.63 0.14
N LEU A 575 -2.90 19.58 -0.13
CA LEU A 575 -3.77 19.54 -1.31
C LEU A 575 -4.86 20.62 -1.28
N VAL A 576 -5.42 20.93 -0.10
CA VAL A 576 -6.37 22.04 0.06
C VAL A 576 -5.68 23.38 -0.19
N LEU A 577 -4.45 23.55 0.30
CA LEU A 577 -3.66 24.77 0.12
C LEU A 577 -3.29 25.02 -1.34
N LEU A 578 -2.91 23.96 -2.06
CA LEU A 578 -2.52 24.04 -3.48
C LEU A 578 -3.70 24.08 -4.44
N LYS A 579 -4.94 23.93 -3.95
CA LYS A 579 -6.13 23.94 -4.80
C LYS A 579 -6.28 25.33 -5.46
N PRO A 580 -6.43 25.41 -6.80
CA PRO A 580 -6.54 26.68 -7.52
C PRO A 580 -7.86 27.42 -7.20
N ARG A 581 -7.92 28.23 -6.12
CA ARG A 581 -9.03 29.16 -5.85
C ARG A 581 -8.60 30.17 -4.79
N LYS A 582 -9.36 31.27 -4.66
CA LYS A 582 -9.24 32.17 -3.51
C LYS A 582 -9.44 31.39 -2.21
N MET A 583 -8.57 31.61 -1.23
CA MET A 583 -8.65 30.97 0.09
C MET A 583 -9.82 31.56 0.87
N ASP A 584 -10.93 30.83 0.94
CA ASP A 584 -12.05 31.16 1.81
C ASP A 584 -11.72 30.78 3.26
N ALA A 585 -12.35 31.45 4.24
CA ALA A 585 -12.19 31.16 5.67
C ALA A 585 -12.44 29.67 6.00
N HIS A 586 -13.37 29.02 5.28
CA HIS A 586 -13.62 27.59 5.36
C HIS A 586 -12.37 26.75 5.09
N ARG A 587 -11.65 27.06 4.01
CA ARG A 587 -10.46 26.31 3.58
C ARG A 587 -9.30 26.52 4.53
N ILE A 588 -9.13 27.77 5.00
CA ILE A 588 -8.14 28.07 6.05
C ILE A 588 -8.44 27.24 7.30
N GLY A 589 -9.71 27.20 7.74
CA GLY A 589 -10.14 26.36 8.85
C GLY A 589 -9.80 24.88 8.63
N LEU A 590 -10.06 24.35 7.44
CA LEU A 590 -9.76 22.95 7.09
C LEU A 590 -8.25 22.65 7.10
N VAL A 591 -7.42 23.54 6.53
CA VAL A 591 -5.96 23.42 6.56
C VAL A 591 -5.44 23.43 8.00
N VAL A 592 -5.93 24.36 8.83
CA VAL A 592 -5.52 24.47 10.24
C VAL A 592 -5.89 23.21 11.02
N ILE A 593 -7.13 22.74 10.91
CA ILE A 593 -7.61 21.54 11.62
C ILE A 593 -6.79 20.30 11.22
N ARG A 594 -6.62 20.06 9.91
CA ARG A 594 -5.82 18.96 9.39
C ARG A 594 -4.36 19.03 9.81
N SER A 595 -3.79 20.24 9.85
CA SER A 595 -2.41 20.45 10.31
C SER A 595 -2.27 20.11 11.79
N ILE A 596 -3.21 20.56 12.65
CA ILE A 596 -3.21 20.27 14.08
C ILE A 596 -3.30 18.77 14.33
N PHE A 597 -4.28 18.08 13.73
CA PHE A 597 -4.42 16.62 13.89
C PHE A 597 -3.24 15.86 13.28
N GLY A 598 -2.72 16.30 12.13
CA GLY A 598 -1.55 15.71 11.48
C GLY A 598 -0.30 15.77 12.36
N PHE A 599 0.04 16.96 12.86
CA PHE A 599 1.16 17.12 13.79
C PHE A 599 0.94 16.38 15.11
N ALA A 600 -0.26 16.45 15.70
CA ALA A 600 -0.57 15.70 16.92
C ALA A 600 -0.36 14.20 16.75
N THR A 601 -0.79 13.64 15.60
CA THR A 601 -0.59 12.22 15.28
C THR A 601 0.88 11.89 15.06
N ILE A 602 1.65 12.73 14.36
CA ILE A 602 3.12 12.54 14.22
C ILE A 602 3.81 12.58 15.59
N PHE A 603 3.39 13.48 16.49
CA PHE A 603 3.95 13.54 17.83
C PHE A 603 3.66 12.29 18.67
N LEU A 604 2.61 11.51 18.36
CA LEU A 604 2.41 10.20 18.99
C LEU A 604 3.51 9.20 18.63
N SER A 605 4.16 9.33 17.47
CA SER A 605 5.36 8.52 17.16
C SER A 605 6.53 8.81 18.10
N LEU A 606 6.57 9.95 18.80
CA LEU A 606 7.59 10.20 19.82
C LEU A 606 7.41 9.34 21.08
N LEU A 607 6.25 8.69 21.26
CA LEU A 607 6.06 7.71 22.34
C LEU A 607 6.99 6.50 22.18
N ASP A 608 7.53 6.29 20.98
CA ASP A 608 8.54 5.28 20.69
C ASP A 608 9.95 5.64 21.23
N LYS A 609 10.16 6.87 21.69
CA LYS A 609 11.48 7.33 22.17
C LYS A 609 11.82 6.66 23.50
N GLY A 610 12.61 5.59 23.46
CA GLY A 610 13.23 5.05 24.67
C GLY A 610 13.67 3.60 24.63
N GLU A 611 13.11 2.74 23.79
CA GLU A 611 13.37 1.30 23.86
C GLU A 611 13.12 0.66 22.50
N SER A 612 14.19 0.45 21.74
CA SER A 612 14.19 -0.43 20.56
C SER A 612 13.99 -1.90 20.91
N ASN A 613 14.05 -2.25 22.20
CA ASN A 613 14.03 -3.62 22.67
C ASN A 613 12.73 -3.84 23.43
N MET A 614 11.76 -4.42 22.74
CA MET A 614 10.57 -4.98 23.35
C MET A 614 10.99 -6.12 24.27
N ILE A 615 10.74 -6.00 25.58
CA ILE A 615 11.05 -7.06 26.54
C ILE A 615 9.74 -7.77 26.86
N ILE A 616 9.71 -9.07 26.59
CA ILE A 616 8.59 -9.92 26.98
C ILE A 616 8.90 -10.43 28.38
N THR A 617 8.02 -10.12 29.34
CA THR A 617 8.15 -10.66 30.69
C THR A 617 7.74 -12.13 30.72
N ALA A 618 8.12 -12.83 31.78
CA ALA A 618 7.76 -14.23 31.97
C ALA A 618 6.24 -14.48 31.95
N ASP A 619 5.43 -13.45 32.24
CA ASP A 619 3.97 -13.53 32.22
C ASP A 619 3.37 -13.26 30.82
N GLY A 620 4.20 -13.11 29.80
CA GLY A 620 3.79 -12.75 28.43
C GLY A 620 3.41 -11.28 28.27
N ASN A 621 3.55 -10.46 29.32
CA ASN A 621 3.30 -9.02 29.22
C ASN A 621 4.46 -8.33 28.51
N MET A 622 4.13 -7.39 27.64
CA MET A 622 5.11 -6.57 26.93
C MET A 622 5.53 -5.42 27.84
N GLU A 623 6.78 -5.47 28.33
CA GLU A 623 7.42 -4.35 29.01
C GLU A 623 8.27 -3.52 28.04
N GLY A 624 8.36 -2.23 28.34
CA GLY A 624 9.17 -1.26 27.60
C GLY A 624 8.37 -0.02 27.20
N SER A 625 8.50 0.39 25.94
CA SER A 625 7.85 1.59 25.41
C SER A 625 6.32 1.52 25.55
N LYS A 626 5.71 2.63 25.97
CA LYS A 626 4.25 2.77 26.12
C LYS A 626 3.48 2.49 24.83
N ILE A 627 4.13 2.62 23.68
CA ILE A 627 3.50 2.30 22.40
C ILE A 627 3.16 0.81 22.29
N TRP A 628 3.99 -0.06 22.86
CA TRP A 628 3.78 -1.51 22.87
C TRP A 628 2.62 -1.92 23.77
N ASP A 629 2.43 -1.25 24.91
CA ASP A 629 1.26 -1.45 25.77
C ASP A 629 -0.05 -1.04 25.08
N ILE A 630 -0.02 0.03 24.26
CA ILE A 630 -1.18 0.44 23.47
C ILE A 630 -1.42 -0.54 22.31
N ALA A 631 -0.35 -1.04 21.69
CA ALA A 631 -0.39 -2.01 20.60
C ALA A 631 -0.96 -3.36 21.06
N SER A 632 -0.47 -3.89 22.19
CA SER A 632 -0.89 -5.17 22.76
C SER A 632 -2.38 -5.16 23.13
N LYS A 633 -2.87 -4.02 23.63
CA LYS A 633 -4.30 -3.81 23.93
C LYS A 633 -5.13 -3.45 22.70
N SER A 634 -4.56 -3.47 21.49
CA SER A 634 -5.26 -3.22 20.23
C SER A 634 -5.92 -1.82 20.13
N TRP A 635 -5.38 -0.80 20.83
CA TRP A 635 -5.97 0.55 20.89
C TRP A 635 -5.47 1.52 19.81
N ILE A 636 -4.41 1.17 19.06
CA ILE A 636 -3.82 2.05 18.04
C ILE A 636 -4.86 2.46 16.98
N LEU A 637 -5.56 1.48 16.38
CA LEU A 637 -6.55 1.75 15.34
C LEU A 637 -7.80 2.48 15.85
N PRO A 638 -8.42 2.09 16.99
CA PRO A 638 -9.52 2.85 17.58
C PRO A 638 -9.20 4.32 17.83
N ILE A 639 -8.02 4.64 18.36
CA ILE A 639 -7.61 6.03 18.63
C ILE A 639 -7.58 6.83 17.33
N PHE A 640 -6.97 6.29 16.28
CA PHE A 640 -6.89 6.99 14.99
C PHE A 640 -8.26 7.10 14.30
N ALA A 641 -9.09 6.06 14.39
CA ALA A 641 -10.47 6.09 13.89
C ALA A 641 -11.29 7.20 14.56
N ILE A 642 -11.13 7.40 15.88
CA ILE A 642 -11.76 8.50 16.62
C ILE A 642 -11.24 9.86 16.13
N ILE A 643 -9.92 10.01 15.94
CA ILE A 643 -9.33 11.25 15.41
C ILE A 643 -9.95 11.61 14.06
N LEU A 644 -10.03 10.66 13.13
CA LEU A 644 -10.62 10.86 11.80
C LEU A 644 -12.11 11.16 11.87
N ALA A 645 -12.87 10.48 12.74
CA ALA A 645 -14.28 10.74 12.93
C ALA A 645 -14.53 12.16 13.48
N VAL A 646 -13.72 12.61 14.45
CA VAL A 646 -13.77 13.97 14.99
C VAL A 646 -13.45 14.99 13.90
N GLU A 647 -12.43 14.74 13.07
CA GLU A 647 -12.10 15.60 11.94
C GLU A 647 -13.28 15.75 10.97
N GLN A 648 -13.95 14.65 10.62
CA GLN A 648 -15.13 14.66 9.74
C GLN A 648 -16.28 15.49 10.33
N VAL A 649 -16.54 15.36 11.63
CA VAL A 649 -17.56 16.16 12.32
C VAL A 649 -17.21 17.65 12.28
N LEU A 650 -15.93 18.00 12.49
CA LEU A 650 -15.47 19.39 12.42
C LEU A 650 -15.58 19.96 11.00
N GLU A 651 -15.23 19.18 9.98
CA GLU A 651 -15.41 19.57 8.57
C GLU A 651 -16.90 19.81 8.25
N TYR A 652 -17.79 18.96 8.75
CA TYR A 652 -19.23 19.15 8.59
C TYR A 652 -19.73 20.45 9.25
N ILE A 653 -19.28 20.75 10.47
CA ILE A 653 -19.64 21.98 11.19
C ILE A 653 -19.13 23.22 10.44
N LEU A 654 -17.88 23.20 9.96
CA LEU A 654 -17.30 24.30 9.18
C LEU A 654 -18.07 24.54 7.87
N ASN A 655 -18.43 23.47 7.17
CA ASN A 655 -19.24 23.54 5.95
C ASN A 655 -20.61 24.17 6.22
N LYS A 656 -21.30 23.75 7.30
CA LYS A 656 -22.60 24.29 7.68
C LYS A 656 -22.53 25.79 8.00
N LYS A 657 -21.52 26.21 8.79
CA LYS A 657 -21.33 27.62 9.15
C LYS A 657 -21.06 28.51 7.93
N THR A 658 -20.27 28.02 6.98
CA THR A 658 -19.94 28.75 5.75
C THR A 658 -21.18 28.96 4.86
N LYS A 659 -22.07 27.96 4.78
CA LYS A 659 -23.34 28.08 4.04
C LYS A 659 -24.27 29.14 4.65
N HIS A 660 -24.36 29.20 5.98
CA HIS A 660 -25.15 30.24 6.66
C HIS A 660 -24.62 31.64 6.38
N LEU A 661 -23.30 31.86 6.49
CA LEU A 661 -22.70 33.16 6.21
C LEU A 661 -22.91 33.62 4.75
N LYS A 662 -22.85 32.70 3.79
CA LYS A 662 -23.16 33.00 2.38
C LYS A 662 -24.62 33.42 2.20
N LYS A 663 -25.56 32.70 2.84
CA LYS A 663 -26.99 33.02 2.81
C LYS A 663 -27.26 34.42 3.37
N ASP A 664 -26.70 34.74 4.55
CA ASP A 664 -26.87 36.05 5.19
C ASP A 664 -26.27 37.20 4.35
N SER A 665 -25.17 36.92 3.62
CA SER A 665 -24.56 37.90 2.72
C SER A 665 -25.36 38.14 1.44
N SER A 666 -26.10 37.13 0.94
CA SER A 666 -26.95 37.27 -0.23
C SER A 666 -28.29 37.97 0.05
N GLU A 667 -28.75 37.96 1.31
CA GLU A 667 -30.02 38.58 1.72
C GLU A 667 -29.90 40.07 2.06
N LYS A 668 -28.68 40.60 2.27
CA LYS A 668 -28.49 42.04 2.48
C LYS A 668 -28.62 42.78 1.14
N PRO A 669 -29.66 43.61 0.92
CA PRO A 669 -29.83 44.35 -0.32
C PRO A 669 -28.63 45.29 -0.53
N SER A 670 -28.14 45.35 -1.76
CA SER A 670 -27.11 46.30 -2.17
C SER A 670 -27.71 47.71 -2.14
N ASN A 671 -27.59 48.38 -1.00
CA ASN A 671 -27.90 49.81 -0.86
C ASN A 671 -26.85 50.67 -1.57
#